data_AF-A0A936W7R8-F1
#
_entry.id   AF-A0A936W7R8-F1
#
_cell.length_a   1.000
_cell.length_b   1.000
_cell.length_c   1.000
_cell.angle_alpha   90.00
_cell.angle_beta   90.00
_cell.angle_gamma   90.00
#
_symmetry.space_group_name_H-M   'P 1'
#
loop_
_entity.id
_entity.type
_entity.pdbx_description
1 polymer ?
#
loop_
_entity_poly.entity_id
_entity_poly.type
_entity_poly.pdbx_seq_one_letter_code
_entity_poly.pdbx_strand_id
1 'polypeptide(L)'
;MRIEPRNGLMALAMGLVLASSALAQQAPKYDALLWKITGPGLAKPSYLYGTMHVSNKVAFHLSEEFFAALDGSDVVALEMDPASWLGELATSEWFAAFAGMREGGLSENDLYRKAFELEFPDRKAYTTALAQDPEVVNDLLYRMTSRNANHEEDTYLDLFIYQCGSRSGKQVVGLEGMEHAIQQLMRAVMPDDNEPDPARQKRRKEARALGITPLEAIEDSYRLQDLDRMDSLFDLTSDDDRMRRFVIDERNDVFLEAMLPLMGQRSVFTGVGAMHLPGEKGLIEMLRRKGYVVEPVRGTPTSKSRASQRKHEVAYRPVQWRTQWAADSAFSIELPAPLYPMPFKSGSNEMQIAADMTNGSHFLVQRMPTFAALRGLSAAEVLQQVDSGLYEGVPGRIEQIKPFTTNTGWPGIDVRSTDRSGRLVHHKVVVSPFEVFIFERTMRDVSQAEKDGERAFASIRFNAPPTAASSTWSPSYGGCSMELPSLRQSSEAEPRMGWLTNASVEQIHMVQAVDADGKGYMSMSALFPDVTTLEQDTFELAVLAEQSGKKLGLTSISKRPFVGDARSIRATGVNAEGDTVHYMIALDGDRYDLLCTRAGADKASRFFDSYRRTSYAAVEPLITFRDTLMHFSVRTSSTHDQLMDRVAGFANYFQELLQSASKKENVSHQHEERKLLYRSTSTPEAVYVVFERFHHFITMDDEDGFWEERVKELSESGLLQVKDRRMTGEKEARRVELYLADSACSRTVRVVMQQCPGALYTLRTVADERGVPTAWADSFLVSFRTDTVFSEGIFRKKGAELLSWLNGADSTHAAQARSSFYQGNYEDADAPDLIAYIKSNEARDPEKGHRTVAIDKLGGLHHPQVIPFLREQYVAAGDSLDVRFAVLEALARQRTKEGAQVFLELMIADPPLSEEEWRLQSTFSPFFDSLEVARYLFPKAWELRTFPEFEDPVLKLAGALVDKKLMSSTEIAARKSELLMKGRVELKRAIASARHEGDDSEYAYDEEEDSPTGAMRDYAWSGHYERSTDDELLKYHEVPELGNWSSTYQAYQRLLFPFIKEPEVRAFFDQALTSGTDEIELPTAAFLLDRGAAVPPAFWERYAKRDDARLWTYRTLQALHHPELFSKDWLSTDANAKAYLLSGDREYLKDSVEQVGVQEVTTRFGDGPVHFFTSKVQKDEGAKEWTLSCTGFYREGDAKPFTDRFIMMDQENVTDRAELEKRVKDLAGKLRYMGRARWQEEGRFGYSSYLD
;
A
#
# COMPACT_ATOMS: atom_id res chain seq x y z
N MET A 1 -32.91 9.58 89.92
CA MET A 1 -31.66 9.64 89.14
C MET A 1 -32.06 10.07 87.73
N ARG A 2 -32.07 11.34 87.30
CA ARG A 2 -31.00 12.35 87.25
C ARG A 2 -29.66 11.75 86.82
N ILE A 3 -29.36 11.77 85.51
CA ILE A 3 -28.10 12.20 84.87
C ILE A 3 -28.45 12.80 83.49
N GLU A 4 -27.71 13.84 83.12
CA GLU A 4 -27.86 14.90 82.10
C GLU A 4 -27.72 14.53 80.60
N PRO A 5 -28.04 15.48 79.68
CA PRO A 5 -28.17 15.24 78.23
C PRO A 5 -26.89 15.53 77.43
N ARG A 6 -26.67 14.78 76.32
CA ARG A 6 -25.70 15.11 75.27
C ARG A 6 -26.44 15.68 74.03
N ASN A 7 -26.50 17.00 73.93
CA ASN A 7 -27.09 17.77 72.82
C ASN A 7 -26.20 17.83 71.54
N GLY A 8 -25.51 16.74 71.17
CA GLY A 8 -24.56 16.76 70.04
C GLY A 8 -25.02 16.09 68.74
N LEU A 9 -25.87 15.05 68.82
CA LEU A 9 -26.15 14.17 67.66
C LEU A 9 -27.41 14.51 66.87
N MET A 10 -28.39 15.20 67.46
CA MET A 10 -29.64 15.54 66.76
C MET A 10 -29.50 16.76 65.83
N ALA A 11 -28.56 17.67 66.11
CA ALA A 11 -28.25 18.80 65.24
C ALA A 11 -27.47 18.37 63.98
N LEU A 12 -26.63 17.32 64.06
CA LEU A 12 -25.90 16.78 62.91
C LEU A 12 -26.83 15.98 61.97
N ALA A 13 -27.82 15.27 62.52
CA ALA A 13 -28.78 14.49 61.73
C ALA A 13 -29.83 15.36 61.02
N MET A 14 -30.30 16.45 61.64
CA MET A 14 -31.15 17.44 60.94
C MET A 14 -30.35 18.30 59.95
N GLY A 15 -29.06 18.55 60.18
CA GLY A 15 -28.18 19.21 59.22
C GLY A 15 -27.90 18.37 57.97
N LEU A 16 -27.79 17.04 58.10
CA LEU A 16 -27.59 16.13 56.96
C LEU A 16 -28.87 15.88 56.15
N VAL A 17 -30.06 15.87 56.77
CA VAL A 17 -31.32 15.76 56.02
C VAL A 17 -31.70 17.07 55.31
N LEU A 18 -31.29 18.22 55.85
CA LEU A 18 -31.44 19.52 55.20
C LEU A 18 -30.33 19.83 54.16
N ALA A 19 -29.18 19.16 54.22
CA ALA A 19 -28.16 19.21 53.16
C ALA A 19 -28.47 18.28 51.98
N SER A 20 -29.15 17.15 52.23
CA SER A 20 -29.63 16.24 51.16
C SER A 20 -30.85 16.75 50.40
N SER A 21 -31.51 17.80 50.89
CA SER A 21 -32.59 18.50 50.17
C SER A 21 -32.10 19.74 49.42
N ALA A 22 -30.81 20.09 49.52
CA ALA A 22 -30.18 21.19 48.79
C ALA A 22 -29.49 20.75 47.47
N LEU A 23 -29.29 19.45 47.26
CA LEU A 23 -29.23 18.88 45.91
C LEU A 23 -30.66 18.59 45.46
N ALA A 24 -31.46 19.64 45.35
CA ALA A 24 -32.54 19.59 44.37
C ALA A 24 -31.88 19.14 43.06
N GLN A 25 -32.39 18.09 42.42
CA GLN A 25 -32.24 17.94 40.97
C GLN A 25 -32.59 19.31 40.41
N GLN A 26 -31.57 20.09 40.01
CA GLN A 26 -31.81 21.32 39.29
C GLN A 26 -32.65 20.88 38.09
N ALA A 27 -33.85 21.43 37.98
CA ALA A 27 -34.67 21.18 36.81
C ALA A 27 -33.79 21.46 35.58
N PRO A 28 -33.79 20.58 34.57
CA PRO A 28 -32.94 20.78 33.40
C PRO A 28 -33.17 22.19 32.85
N LYS A 29 -32.07 22.89 32.55
CA LYS A 29 -32.06 24.21 31.93
C LYS A 29 -32.72 24.13 30.55
N TYR A 30 -32.54 23.01 29.85
CA TYR A 30 -33.10 22.73 28.54
C TYR A 30 -34.01 21.49 28.61
N ASP A 31 -35.28 21.70 28.99
CA ASP A 31 -36.27 20.64 29.32
C ASP A 31 -37.38 20.44 28.27
N ALA A 32 -37.08 20.74 27.00
CA ALA A 32 -38.02 20.59 25.89
C ALA A 32 -37.31 20.29 24.56
N LEU A 33 -37.96 19.54 23.67
CA LEU A 33 -37.48 19.34 22.30
C LEU A 33 -37.94 20.44 21.34
N LEU A 34 -39.10 21.07 21.59
CA LEU A 34 -39.66 22.14 20.76
C LEU A 34 -39.46 23.51 21.42
N TRP A 35 -38.96 24.47 20.66
CA TRP A 35 -38.68 25.83 21.11
C TRP A 35 -39.32 26.85 20.15
N LYS A 36 -39.99 27.85 20.71
CA LYS A 36 -40.60 28.96 19.97
C LYS A 36 -39.64 30.14 19.93
N ILE A 37 -39.44 30.70 18.75
CA ILE A 37 -38.58 31.84 18.50
C ILE A 37 -39.43 33.06 18.11
N THR A 38 -39.31 34.13 18.88
CA THR A 38 -39.90 35.45 18.58
C THR A 38 -38.84 36.53 18.76
N GLY A 39 -39.03 37.73 18.22
CA GLY A 39 -38.04 38.79 18.37
C GLY A 39 -37.87 39.66 17.13
N PRO A 40 -36.75 40.39 17.04
CA PRO A 40 -36.56 41.44 16.03
C PRO A 40 -36.70 40.92 14.60
N GLY A 41 -37.52 41.60 13.79
CA GLY A 41 -37.71 41.28 12.37
C GLY A 41 -38.65 40.11 12.05
N LEU A 42 -39.19 39.41 13.05
CA LEU A 42 -40.12 38.29 12.84
C LEU A 42 -41.59 38.76 12.79
N ALA A 43 -42.25 38.58 11.65
CA ALA A 43 -43.69 38.85 11.51
C ALA A 43 -44.58 37.75 12.13
N LYS A 44 -44.05 36.52 12.23
CA LYS A 44 -44.66 35.34 12.84
C LYS A 44 -43.60 34.58 13.64
N PRO A 45 -43.98 33.84 14.71
CA PRO A 45 -43.03 33.02 15.44
C PRO A 45 -42.43 31.93 14.54
N SER A 46 -41.13 31.72 14.62
CA SER A 46 -40.47 30.54 14.06
C SER A 46 -40.25 29.50 15.16
N TYR A 47 -39.87 28.27 14.80
CA TYR A 47 -39.76 27.15 15.73
C TYR A 47 -38.48 26.37 15.48
N LEU A 48 -37.84 25.90 16.55
CA LEU A 48 -36.67 25.03 16.53
C LEU A 48 -37.01 23.73 17.26
N TYR A 49 -36.76 22.60 16.62
CA TYR A 49 -37.08 21.28 17.12
C TYR A 49 -35.86 20.37 17.10
N GLY A 50 -35.58 19.71 18.22
CA GLY A 50 -34.52 18.72 18.37
C GLY A 50 -34.95 17.35 17.85
N THR A 51 -34.41 16.89 16.73
CA THR A 51 -34.68 15.57 16.12
C THR A 51 -33.73 14.50 16.66
N MET A 52 -34.04 13.23 16.36
CA MET A 52 -33.15 12.10 16.56
C MET A 52 -33.21 11.23 15.29
N HIS A 53 -32.05 10.88 14.75
CA HIS A 53 -31.87 10.28 13.41
C HIS A 53 -32.27 8.79 13.30
N VAL A 54 -33.37 8.38 13.93
CA VAL A 54 -33.79 6.97 14.04
C VAL A 54 -35.26 6.79 13.67
N SER A 55 -35.63 5.57 13.28
CA SER A 55 -37.00 5.10 13.07
C SER A 55 -37.69 4.61 14.35
N ASN A 56 -36.98 4.59 15.49
CA ASN A 56 -37.51 4.15 16.77
C ASN A 56 -38.71 5.02 17.20
N LYS A 57 -39.80 4.38 17.66
CA LYS A 57 -41.05 5.03 18.11
C LYS A 57 -40.85 6.08 19.20
N VAL A 58 -39.77 6.00 19.96
CA VAL A 58 -39.38 7.03 20.93
C VAL A 58 -39.26 8.42 20.27
N ALA A 59 -38.74 8.48 19.04
CA ALA A 59 -38.60 9.72 18.28
C ALA A 59 -39.95 10.32 17.84
N PHE A 60 -41.00 9.50 17.72
CA PHE A 60 -42.32 9.86 17.20
C PHE A 60 -43.36 10.16 18.28
N HIS A 61 -42.94 10.41 19.52
CA HIS A 61 -43.81 10.96 20.57
C HIS A 61 -44.11 12.46 20.35
N LEU A 62 -44.81 12.77 19.25
CA LEU A 62 -45.11 14.12 18.79
C LEU A 62 -46.40 14.67 19.42
N SER A 63 -46.33 15.89 19.97
CA SER A 63 -47.44 16.56 20.66
C SER A 63 -48.37 17.34 19.71
N GLU A 64 -49.49 17.86 20.22
CA GLU A 64 -50.36 18.73 19.43
C GLU A 64 -49.64 20.03 19.04
N GLU A 65 -48.80 20.55 19.92
CA GLU A 65 -47.99 21.76 19.73
C GLU A 65 -46.95 21.58 18.62
N PHE A 66 -46.35 20.39 18.50
CA PHE A 66 -45.46 20.05 17.38
C PHE A 66 -46.17 20.20 16.04
N PHE A 67 -47.34 19.56 15.88
CA PHE A 67 -48.10 19.65 14.63
C PHE A 67 -48.63 21.08 14.39
N ALA A 68 -49.03 21.79 15.44
CA ALA A 68 -49.46 23.19 15.31
C ALA A 68 -48.31 24.11 14.83
N ALA A 69 -47.10 23.92 15.35
CA ALA A 69 -45.90 24.65 14.92
C ALA A 69 -45.50 24.30 13.48
N LEU A 70 -45.51 23.02 13.13
CA LEU A 70 -45.18 22.53 11.79
C LEU A 70 -46.20 23.00 10.74
N ASP A 71 -47.49 22.87 11.02
CA ASP A 71 -48.57 23.29 10.11
C ASP A 71 -48.66 24.81 9.97
N GLY A 72 -48.41 25.54 11.06
CA GLY A 72 -48.48 27.00 11.12
C GLY A 72 -47.29 27.75 10.51
N SER A 73 -46.19 27.04 10.25
CA SER A 73 -44.98 27.61 9.63
C SER A 73 -45.10 27.66 8.10
N ASP A 74 -44.44 28.62 7.46
CA ASP A 74 -44.47 28.81 6.01
C ASP A 74 -43.39 27.98 5.28
N VAL A 75 -42.28 27.66 5.98
CA VAL A 75 -41.11 26.93 5.47
C VAL A 75 -40.68 25.86 6.49
N VAL A 76 -40.18 24.73 6.00
CA VAL A 76 -39.49 23.72 6.83
C VAL A 76 -38.00 23.79 6.52
N ALA A 77 -37.16 23.88 7.55
CA ALA A 77 -35.70 23.81 7.42
C ALA A 77 -35.19 22.56 8.15
N LEU A 78 -34.33 21.78 7.51
CA LEU A 78 -33.69 20.61 8.10
C LEU A 78 -32.17 20.75 7.98
N GLU A 79 -31.38 19.94 8.68
CA GLU A 79 -29.91 19.96 8.54
C GLU A 79 -29.49 19.89 7.07
N MET A 80 -30.07 18.94 6.32
CA MET A 80 -29.89 18.79 4.88
C MET A 80 -31.25 18.58 4.22
N ASP A 81 -31.36 18.83 2.91
CA ASP A 81 -32.58 18.57 2.15
C ASP A 81 -32.63 17.10 1.67
N PRO A 82 -33.52 16.24 2.21
CA PRO A 82 -33.63 14.87 1.74
C PRO A 82 -33.89 14.72 0.24
N ALA A 83 -34.50 15.73 -0.41
CA ALA A 83 -34.75 15.70 -1.85
C ALA A 83 -33.47 15.70 -2.69
N SER A 84 -32.37 16.26 -2.19
CA SER A 84 -31.09 16.35 -2.90
C SER A 84 -30.18 15.17 -2.61
N TRP A 85 -30.40 14.41 -1.53
CA TRP A 85 -29.47 13.38 -1.05
C TRP A 85 -29.06 12.36 -2.11
N LEU A 86 -30.00 11.77 -2.85
CA LEU A 86 -29.65 10.75 -3.83
C LEU A 86 -28.80 11.31 -4.97
N GLY A 87 -29.09 12.54 -5.41
CA GLY A 87 -28.29 13.23 -6.41
C GLY A 87 -26.91 13.61 -5.87
N GLU A 88 -26.86 14.18 -4.67
CA GLU A 88 -25.61 14.50 -3.98
C GLU A 88 -24.77 13.24 -3.76
N LEU A 89 -25.33 12.11 -3.33
CA LEU A 89 -24.62 10.83 -3.17
C LEU A 89 -24.09 10.29 -4.49
N ALA A 90 -24.90 10.33 -5.55
CA ALA A 90 -24.51 9.84 -6.88
C ALA A 90 -23.39 10.68 -7.51
N THR A 91 -23.28 11.95 -7.13
CA THR A 91 -22.23 12.87 -7.62
C THR A 91 -21.15 13.20 -6.59
N SER A 92 -21.28 12.72 -5.34
CA SER A 92 -20.38 13.10 -4.24
C SER A 92 -19.14 12.23 -4.28
N GLU A 93 -18.08 12.90 -4.69
CA GLU A 93 -16.72 12.38 -4.66
C GLU A 93 -16.27 11.98 -3.25
N TRP A 94 -16.54 12.83 -2.24
CA TRP A 94 -16.21 12.51 -0.84
C TRP A 94 -16.92 11.25 -0.34
N PHE A 95 -18.17 11.05 -0.76
CA PHE A 95 -18.94 9.87 -0.40
C PHE A 95 -18.41 8.61 -1.09
N ALA A 96 -18.12 8.68 -2.40
CA ALA A 96 -17.48 7.60 -3.14
C ALA A 96 -16.16 7.18 -2.50
N ALA A 97 -15.32 8.15 -2.13
CA ALA A 97 -14.03 7.88 -1.49
C ALA A 97 -14.18 7.26 -0.09
N PHE A 98 -15.07 7.81 0.75
CA PHE A 98 -15.35 7.27 2.08
C PHE A 98 -15.87 5.84 2.03
N ALA A 99 -16.74 5.53 1.08
CA ALA A 99 -17.29 4.19 0.95
C ALA A 99 -16.29 3.19 0.32
N GLY A 100 -15.44 3.63 -0.62
CA GLY A 100 -14.31 2.83 -1.10
C GLY A 100 -13.31 2.43 0.00
N MET A 101 -13.11 3.29 1.02
CA MET A 101 -12.29 2.95 2.18
C MET A 101 -12.87 1.78 3.02
N ARG A 102 -14.19 1.56 3.01
CA ARG A 102 -14.85 0.47 3.76
C ARG A 102 -14.73 -0.90 3.08
N GLU A 103 -14.53 -0.96 1.76
CA GLU A 103 -14.43 -2.22 1.02
C GLU A 103 -13.03 -2.87 1.09
N GLY A 104 -12.04 -2.15 1.65
CA GLY A 104 -10.77 -2.73 2.09
C GLY A 104 -9.68 -2.76 1.02
N GLY A 105 -8.65 -1.93 1.21
CA GLY A 105 -7.25 -2.22 0.87
C GLY A 105 -6.83 -2.16 -0.60
N LEU A 106 -5.63 -1.62 -0.82
CA LEU A 106 -4.87 -1.66 -2.06
C LEU A 106 -4.68 -3.11 -2.52
N SER A 107 -5.43 -3.53 -3.54
CA SER A 107 -5.29 -4.89 -4.09
C SER A 107 -3.97 -5.02 -4.86
N GLU A 108 -3.32 -6.18 -4.76
CA GLU A 108 -2.05 -6.49 -5.45
C GLU A 108 -2.10 -6.20 -6.97
N ASN A 109 -1.01 -5.64 -7.50
CA ASN A 109 -0.81 -5.30 -8.91
C ASN A 109 -0.67 -6.56 -9.77
N ASP A 110 -1.78 -7.20 -10.16
CA ASP A 110 -1.77 -8.37 -11.05
C ASP A 110 -2.59 -8.10 -12.33
N LEU A 111 -1.89 -7.59 -13.35
CA LEU A 111 -2.45 -7.35 -14.68
C LEU A 111 -3.07 -8.62 -15.26
N TYR A 112 -2.37 -9.75 -15.17
CA TYR A 112 -2.72 -10.98 -15.86
C TYR A 112 -3.99 -11.63 -15.28
N ARG A 113 -4.17 -11.54 -13.97
CA ARG A 113 -5.35 -12.07 -13.27
C ARG A 113 -6.55 -11.13 -13.36
N LYS A 114 -6.36 -9.81 -13.35
CA LYS A 114 -7.49 -8.85 -13.32
C LYS A 114 -7.93 -8.35 -14.69
N ALA A 115 -7.03 -8.33 -15.69
CA ALA A 115 -7.42 -7.90 -17.03
C ALA A 115 -8.49 -8.81 -17.62
N PHE A 116 -9.53 -8.19 -18.17
CA PHE A 116 -10.62 -8.88 -18.86
C PHE A 116 -11.36 -9.92 -18.01
N GLU A 117 -11.50 -9.68 -16.71
CA GLU A 117 -12.41 -10.47 -15.87
C GLU A 117 -13.86 -10.39 -16.38
N LEU A 118 -14.48 -11.56 -16.51
CA LEU A 118 -15.86 -11.73 -16.94
C LEU A 118 -16.57 -12.56 -15.87
N GLU A 119 -17.57 -11.95 -15.22
CA GLU A 119 -18.48 -12.70 -14.36
C GLU A 119 -19.66 -13.16 -15.20
N PHE A 120 -19.89 -14.47 -15.21
CA PHE A 120 -21.06 -15.06 -15.87
C PHE A 120 -22.13 -15.35 -14.82
N PRO A 121 -23.26 -14.62 -14.81
CA PRO A 121 -24.30 -14.85 -13.83
C PRO A 121 -24.88 -16.26 -13.97
N ASP A 122 -24.98 -16.94 -12.84
CA ASP A 122 -25.66 -18.22 -12.70
C ASP A 122 -27.04 -18.03 -12.03
N ARG A 123 -27.75 -19.14 -11.81
CA ARG A 123 -29.04 -19.14 -11.10
C ARG A 123 -28.95 -18.39 -9.76
N LYS A 124 -27.89 -18.61 -8.99
CA LYS A 124 -27.73 -18.01 -7.65
C LYS A 124 -27.55 -16.50 -7.75
N ALA A 125 -26.79 -16.02 -8.73
CA ALA A 125 -26.63 -14.59 -9.01
C ALA A 125 -27.98 -13.94 -9.33
N TYR A 126 -28.79 -14.53 -10.21
CA TYR A 126 -30.13 -14.01 -10.51
C TYR A 126 -31.06 -14.03 -9.29
N THR A 127 -31.07 -15.11 -8.50
CA THR A 127 -31.84 -15.19 -7.26
C THR A 127 -31.44 -14.11 -6.27
N THR A 128 -30.13 -13.85 -6.14
CA THR A 128 -29.59 -12.82 -5.23
C THR A 128 -30.03 -11.42 -5.68
N ALA A 129 -29.94 -11.13 -6.98
CA ALA A 129 -30.38 -9.86 -7.55
C ALA A 129 -31.88 -9.61 -7.36
N LEU A 130 -32.72 -10.64 -7.48
CA LEU A 130 -34.16 -10.57 -7.21
C LEU A 130 -34.51 -10.35 -5.72
N ALA A 131 -33.64 -10.81 -4.81
CA ALA A 131 -33.81 -10.68 -3.37
C ALA A 131 -33.21 -9.40 -2.79
N GLN A 132 -32.53 -8.61 -3.62
CA GLN A 132 -31.71 -7.51 -3.18
C GLN A 132 -32.58 -6.32 -2.74
N ASP A 133 -32.51 -5.97 -1.45
CA ASP A 133 -33.04 -4.73 -0.88
C ASP A 133 -31.83 -3.82 -0.54
N PRO A 134 -31.54 -2.78 -1.36
CA PRO A 134 -30.31 -2.02 -1.20
C PRO A 134 -30.27 -1.24 0.12
N GLU A 135 -29.18 -1.38 0.89
CA GLU A 135 -28.99 -0.67 2.16
C GLU A 135 -29.11 0.85 2.00
N VAL A 136 -28.63 1.41 0.88
CA VAL A 136 -28.79 2.83 0.56
C VAL A 136 -30.26 3.27 0.51
N VAL A 137 -31.16 2.43 0.02
CA VAL A 137 -32.61 2.74 0.02
C VAL A 137 -33.14 2.73 1.45
N ASN A 138 -32.70 1.76 2.25
CA ASN A 138 -33.02 1.73 3.68
C ASN A 138 -32.53 3.00 4.37
N ASP A 139 -31.27 3.40 4.20
CA ASP A 139 -30.69 4.56 4.86
C ASP A 139 -31.34 5.89 4.47
N LEU A 140 -31.78 5.99 3.20
CA LEU A 140 -32.46 7.16 2.67
C LEU A 140 -33.91 7.27 3.14
N LEU A 141 -34.68 6.17 3.13
CA LEU A 141 -36.14 6.21 3.32
C LEU A 141 -36.62 5.71 4.69
N TYR A 142 -35.93 4.73 5.28
CA TYR A 142 -36.48 3.92 6.36
C TYR A 142 -35.62 3.95 7.63
N ARG A 143 -34.32 3.71 7.52
CA ARG A 143 -33.34 3.50 8.61
C ARG A 143 -33.81 2.40 9.59
N MET A 144 -34.37 1.32 9.05
CA MET A 144 -34.83 0.19 9.84
C MET A 144 -33.68 -0.78 10.13
N THR A 145 -33.77 -1.49 11.25
CA THR A 145 -32.90 -2.62 11.54
C THR A 145 -33.68 -3.93 11.46
N SER A 146 -33.06 -4.99 10.92
CA SER A 146 -33.72 -6.30 10.75
C SER A 146 -34.29 -6.88 12.06
N ARG A 147 -33.68 -6.54 13.20
CA ARG A 147 -34.11 -6.96 14.54
C ARG A 147 -35.37 -6.25 15.03
N ASN A 148 -35.55 -4.98 14.66
CA ASN A 148 -36.59 -4.12 15.23
C ASN A 148 -37.61 -3.61 14.19
N ALA A 149 -37.54 -4.05 12.92
CA ALA A 149 -38.42 -3.58 11.85
C ALA A 149 -39.93 -3.62 12.22
N ASN A 150 -40.38 -4.61 13.01
CA ASN A 150 -41.78 -4.71 13.48
C ASN A 150 -42.14 -3.75 14.64
N HIS A 151 -41.15 -3.09 15.22
CA HIS A 151 -41.25 -2.23 16.41
C HIS A 151 -40.84 -0.78 16.13
N GLU A 152 -40.43 -0.46 14.91
CA GLU A 152 -40.04 0.87 14.42
C GLU A 152 -41.21 1.52 13.64
N GLU A 153 -41.05 2.79 13.26
CA GLU A 153 -41.93 3.49 12.32
C GLU A 153 -41.48 3.26 10.87
N ASP A 154 -42.38 3.52 9.91
CA ASP A 154 -42.12 3.32 8.47
C ASP A 154 -41.08 4.29 7.88
N THR A 155 -40.55 5.24 8.66
CA THR A 155 -39.49 6.19 8.29
C THR A 155 -38.85 6.79 9.56
N TYR A 156 -37.76 7.55 9.42
CA TYR A 156 -37.13 8.29 10.52
C TYR A 156 -37.65 9.74 10.61
N LEU A 157 -37.49 10.35 11.78
CA LEU A 157 -38.18 11.59 12.13
C LEU A 157 -37.86 12.77 11.19
N ASP A 158 -36.60 12.94 10.77
CA ASP A 158 -36.20 14.02 9.88
C ASP A 158 -36.91 13.92 8.52
N LEU A 159 -36.98 12.71 7.94
CA LEU A 159 -37.71 12.50 6.69
C LEU A 159 -39.22 12.65 6.88
N PHE A 160 -39.77 12.23 8.03
CA PHE A 160 -41.17 12.49 8.34
C PHE A 160 -41.51 13.99 8.34
N ILE A 161 -40.65 14.83 8.95
CA ILE A 161 -40.82 16.29 8.95
C ILE A 161 -40.74 16.85 7.52
N TYR A 162 -39.75 16.40 6.74
CA TYR A 162 -39.64 16.74 5.31
C TYR A 162 -40.92 16.39 4.55
N GLN A 163 -41.42 15.16 4.72
CA GLN A 163 -42.63 14.67 4.05
C GLN A 163 -43.86 15.48 4.44
N CYS A 164 -44.03 15.82 5.72
CA CYS A 164 -45.11 16.69 6.20
C CYS A 164 -45.08 18.06 5.51
N GLY A 165 -43.90 18.69 5.45
CA GLY A 165 -43.70 19.98 4.78
C GLY A 165 -43.99 19.90 3.29
N SER A 166 -43.30 18.98 2.60
CA SER A 166 -43.41 18.80 1.15
C SER A 166 -44.84 18.45 0.72
N ARG A 167 -45.50 17.49 1.38
CA ARG A 167 -46.90 17.10 1.07
C ARG A 167 -47.92 18.21 1.29
N SER A 168 -47.61 19.14 2.20
CA SER A 168 -48.42 20.33 2.45
C SER A 168 -48.13 21.49 1.49
N GLY A 169 -47.25 21.29 0.50
CA GLY A 169 -46.85 22.32 -0.46
C GLY A 169 -45.93 23.40 0.12
N LYS A 170 -45.37 23.18 1.32
CA LYS A 170 -44.40 24.09 1.93
C LYS A 170 -43.05 23.95 1.22
N GLN A 171 -42.27 25.03 1.22
CA GLN A 171 -40.87 24.98 0.80
C GLN A 171 -40.07 24.26 1.90
N VAL A 172 -39.26 23.27 1.51
CA VAL A 172 -38.29 22.62 2.40
C VAL A 172 -36.88 23.06 1.98
N VAL A 173 -36.00 23.33 2.94
CA VAL A 173 -34.62 23.77 2.70
C VAL A 173 -33.65 23.04 3.63
N GLY A 174 -32.46 22.74 3.13
CA GLY A 174 -31.32 22.30 3.94
C GLY A 174 -30.58 23.50 4.56
N LEU A 175 -30.10 23.36 5.78
CA LEU A 175 -29.24 24.35 6.45
C LEU A 175 -27.76 24.19 6.07
N GLU A 176 -27.36 23.00 5.63
CA GLU A 176 -26.08 22.69 5.00
C GLU A 176 -26.25 21.69 3.83
N GLY A 177 -25.16 21.43 3.10
CA GLY A 177 -25.10 20.38 2.07
C GLY A 177 -24.35 19.13 2.56
N MET A 178 -24.56 17.99 1.89
CA MET A 178 -23.96 16.71 2.30
C MET A 178 -22.44 16.72 2.28
N GLU A 179 -21.84 17.38 1.30
CA GLU A 179 -20.38 17.50 1.20
C GLU A 179 -19.77 18.17 2.45
N HIS A 180 -20.38 19.25 2.94
CA HIS A 180 -19.93 19.91 4.17
C HIS A 180 -20.05 18.98 5.38
N ALA A 181 -21.16 18.25 5.52
CA ALA A 181 -21.36 17.30 6.62
C ALA A 181 -20.30 16.18 6.61
N ILE A 182 -19.99 15.61 5.45
CA ILE A 182 -18.94 14.57 5.31
C ILE A 182 -17.57 15.15 5.67
N GLN A 183 -17.22 16.35 5.19
CA GLN A 183 -15.95 17.00 5.52
C GLN A 183 -15.80 17.22 7.04
N GLN A 184 -16.85 17.67 7.73
CA GLN A 184 -16.81 17.85 9.17
C GLN A 184 -16.66 16.53 9.93
N LEU A 185 -17.35 15.47 9.49
CA LEU A 185 -17.18 14.14 10.06
C LEU A 185 -15.74 13.64 9.89
N MET A 186 -15.15 13.82 8.71
CA MET A 186 -13.76 13.45 8.45
C MET A 186 -12.79 14.22 9.34
N ARG A 187 -12.98 15.52 9.53
CA ARG A 187 -12.16 16.35 10.45
C ARG A 187 -12.32 15.91 11.91
N ALA A 188 -13.51 15.46 12.29
CA ALA A 188 -13.81 15.00 13.65
C ALA A 188 -13.10 13.68 14.02
N VAL A 189 -12.86 12.81 13.03
CA VAL A 189 -12.23 11.50 13.23
C VAL A 189 -10.72 11.49 13.03
N MET A 190 -10.11 12.60 12.58
CA MET A 190 -8.65 12.78 12.61
C MET A 190 -8.13 12.59 14.05
N PRO A 191 -6.88 12.18 14.30
CA PRO A 191 -6.24 12.24 15.63
C PRO A 191 -5.72 13.65 15.96
N ASP A 192 -5.67 14.03 17.25
CA ASP A 192 -5.24 15.36 17.74
C ASP A 192 -3.82 15.21 18.29
N ASP A 193 -3.07 16.31 18.27
CA ASP A 193 -1.75 16.38 18.91
C ASP A 193 -1.87 16.46 20.44
N ASN A 194 -3.08 16.66 20.98
CA ASN A 194 -3.35 16.80 22.41
C ASN A 194 -3.55 15.44 23.12
N GLU A 195 -3.13 15.33 24.38
CA GLU A 195 -3.40 14.14 25.20
C GLU A 195 -4.91 13.92 25.39
N PRO A 196 -5.42 12.69 25.22
CA PRO A 196 -6.79 12.38 25.59
C PRO A 196 -6.97 12.56 27.10
N ASP A 197 -7.98 13.34 27.51
CA ASP A 197 -8.25 13.68 28.93
C ASP A 197 -8.35 12.40 29.80
N PRO A 198 -7.39 12.15 30.72
CA PRO A 198 -7.38 10.97 31.58
C PRO A 198 -8.62 10.86 32.46
N ALA A 199 -9.21 12.00 32.85
CA ALA A 199 -10.42 12.04 33.64
C ALA A 199 -11.62 11.56 32.80
N ARG A 200 -11.69 11.93 31.52
CA ARG A 200 -12.72 11.47 30.57
C ARG A 200 -12.61 9.97 30.31
N GLN A 201 -11.39 9.48 30.09
CA GLN A 201 -11.14 8.04 29.93
C GLN A 201 -11.56 7.24 31.17
N LYS A 202 -11.26 7.75 32.38
CA LYS A 202 -11.68 7.14 33.64
C LYS A 202 -13.20 7.11 33.77
N ARG A 203 -13.89 8.24 33.54
CA ARG A 203 -15.36 8.32 33.55
C ARG A 203 -15.99 7.32 32.58
N ARG A 204 -15.40 7.10 31.40
CA ARG A 204 -15.87 6.13 30.40
C ARG A 204 -15.70 4.68 30.86
N LYS A 205 -14.55 4.34 31.45
CA LYS A 205 -14.31 3.01 32.05
C LYS A 205 -15.31 2.73 33.17
N GLU A 206 -15.59 3.72 34.01
CA GLU A 206 -16.59 3.63 35.08
C GLU A 206 -18.02 3.49 34.52
N ALA A 207 -18.38 4.25 33.48
CA ALA A 207 -19.69 4.13 32.81
C ALA A 207 -19.90 2.75 32.17
N ARG A 208 -18.88 2.21 31.48
CA ARG A 208 -18.92 0.83 30.94
C ARG A 208 -19.04 -0.22 32.05
N ALA A 209 -18.33 -0.03 33.17
CA ALA A 209 -18.40 -0.94 34.31
C ALA A 209 -19.78 -0.97 35.00
N LEU A 210 -20.57 0.11 34.87
CA LEU A 210 -21.95 0.20 35.35
C LEU A 210 -22.99 -0.42 34.40
N GLY A 211 -22.57 -0.97 33.25
CA GLY A 211 -23.47 -1.59 32.27
C GLY A 211 -24.38 -0.61 31.52
N ILE A 212 -24.11 0.69 31.60
CA ILE A 212 -24.85 1.71 30.88
C ILE A 212 -24.39 1.68 29.42
N THR A 213 -25.26 1.27 28.49
CA THR A 213 -24.96 1.49 27.08
C THR A 213 -25.21 2.97 26.76
N PRO A 214 -24.23 3.71 26.19
CA PRO A 214 -24.42 5.13 25.98
C PRO A 214 -25.57 5.48 25.03
N LEU A 215 -25.86 4.60 24.07
CA LEU A 215 -26.98 4.75 23.16
C LEU A 215 -28.34 4.72 23.89
N GLU A 216 -28.57 3.73 24.77
CA GLU A 216 -29.81 3.66 25.57
C GLU A 216 -29.95 4.88 26.49
N ALA A 217 -28.84 5.35 27.08
CA ALA A 217 -28.86 6.54 27.92
C ALA A 217 -29.23 7.82 27.15
N ILE A 218 -28.77 7.94 25.90
CA ILE A 218 -29.14 9.06 25.00
C ILE A 218 -30.62 8.95 24.61
N GLU A 219 -31.11 7.76 24.22
CA GLU A 219 -32.52 7.53 23.90
C GLU A 219 -33.45 7.84 25.08
N ASP A 220 -33.06 7.42 26.29
CA ASP A 220 -33.79 7.71 27.52
C ASP A 220 -33.83 9.22 27.82
N SER A 221 -32.72 9.91 27.61
CA SER A 221 -32.64 11.36 27.81
C SER A 221 -33.50 12.11 26.80
N TYR A 222 -33.51 11.68 25.53
CA TYR A 222 -34.41 12.21 24.51
C TYR A 222 -35.88 11.96 24.87
N ARG A 223 -36.23 10.76 25.37
CA ARG A 223 -37.60 10.45 25.83
C ARG A 223 -38.07 11.36 26.96
N LEU A 224 -37.14 11.72 27.86
CA LEU A 224 -37.38 12.64 28.97
C LEU A 224 -37.29 14.12 28.56
N GLN A 225 -36.92 14.42 27.32
CA GLN A 225 -36.66 15.77 26.80
C GLN A 225 -35.57 16.52 27.61
N ASP A 226 -34.64 15.78 28.20
CA ASP A 226 -33.55 16.30 29.03
C ASP A 226 -32.30 16.53 28.17
N LEU A 227 -32.24 17.69 27.52
CA LEU A 227 -31.14 18.04 26.61
C LEU A 227 -29.83 18.29 27.36
N ASP A 228 -29.86 18.72 28.63
CA ASP A 228 -28.65 18.87 29.45
C ASP A 228 -27.97 17.51 29.70
N ARG A 229 -28.78 16.48 29.96
CA ARG A 229 -28.28 15.11 30.11
C ARG A 229 -27.74 14.55 28.80
N MET A 230 -28.39 14.82 27.67
CA MET A 230 -27.87 14.43 26.36
C MET A 230 -26.52 15.10 26.06
N ASP A 231 -26.40 16.41 26.32
CA ASP A 231 -25.17 17.19 26.19
C ASP A 231 -24.02 16.56 26.97
N SER A 232 -24.29 16.25 28.24
CA SER A 232 -23.31 15.61 29.14
C SER A 232 -22.92 14.19 28.70
N LEU A 233 -23.86 13.43 28.13
CA LEU A 233 -23.61 12.07 27.64
C LEU A 233 -22.77 12.06 26.38
N PHE A 234 -22.99 13.00 25.45
CA PHE A 234 -22.19 13.13 24.25
C PHE A 234 -20.73 13.47 24.56
N ASP A 235 -20.52 14.37 25.52
CA ASP A 235 -19.18 14.69 26.03
C ASP A 235 -18.57 13.46 26.73
N LEU A 236 -19.33 12.65 27.45
CA LEU A 236 -18.82 11.42 28.07
C LEU A 236 -18.42 10.34 27.04
N THR A 237 -19.07 10.28 25.87
CA THR A 237 -18.86 9.23 24.86
C THR A 237 -17.82 9.55 23.80
N SER A 238 -17.50 10.82 23.60
CA SER A 238 -16.51 11.25 22.61
C SER A 238 -15.12 11.29 23.24
N ASP A 239 -14.10 10.85 22.52
CA ASP A 239 -12.71 10.81 23.02
C ASP A 239 -12.00 12.16 22.91
N ASP A 240 -12.61 13.09 22.18
CA ASP A 240 -11.99 14.32 21.71
C ASP A 240 -12.99 15.49 21.65
N ASP A 241 -12.52 16.69 21.98
CA ASP A 241 -13.29 17.92 21.83
C ASP A 241 -13.57 18.26 20.36
N ARG A 242 -12.85 17.66 19.42
CA ARG A 242 -13.08 17.78 17.98
C ARG A 242 -14.39 17.16 17.52
N MET A 243 -14.83 16.07 18.14
CA MET A 243 -16.17 15.53 17.86
C MET A 243 -17.23 16.57 18.18
N ARG A 244 -17.11 17.25 19.33
CA ARG A 244 -17.99 18.37 19.69
C ARG A 244 -17.81 19.56 18.74
N ARG A 245 -16.57 19.96 18.48
CA ARG A 245 -16.25 21.12 17.66
C ARG A 245 -16.77 21.00 16.23
N PHE A 246 -16.45 19.90 15.54
CA PHE A 246 -16.75 19.76 14.11
C PHE A 246 -18.15 19.20 13.85
N VAL A 247 -18.65 18.29 14.69
CA VAL A 247 -19.99 17.70 14.48
C VAL A 247 -21.11 18.58 15.05
N ILE A 248 -20.83 19.42 16.06
CA ILE A 248 -21.83 20.29 16.70
C ILE A 248 -21.49 21.78 16.52
N ASP A 249 -20.39 22.29 17.07
CA ASP A 249 -20.16 23.74 17.21
C ASP A 249 -20.03 24.46 15.85
N GLU A 250 -19.12 24.01 14.98
CA GLU A 250 -18.88 24.64 13.67
C GLU A 250 -20.09 24.44 12.73
N ARG A 251 -20.81 23.32 12.87
CA ARG A 251 -22.08 23.10 12.15
C ARG A 251 -23.19 24.02 12.66
N ASN A 252 -23.24 24.32 13.96
CA ASN A 252 -24.19 25.27 14.53
C ASN A 252 -23.99 26.69 14.00
N ASP A 253 -22.75 27.11 13.75
CA ASP A 253 -22.46 28.41 13.11
C ASP A 253 -23.08 28.45 11.70
N VAL A 254 -22.89 27.41 10.89
CA VAL A 254 -23.48 27.28 9.55
C VAL A 254 -25.01 27.27 9.62
N PHE A 255 -25.59 26.49 10.53
CA PHE A 255 -27.04 26.43 10.74
C PHE A 255 -27.62 27.79 11.11
N LEU A 256 -27.00 28.51 12.04
CA LEU A 256 -27.45 29.84 12.43
C LEU A 256 -27.40 30.82 11.26
N GLU A 257 -26.30 30.84 10.50
CA GLU A 257 -26.14 31.72 9.33
C GLU A 257 -27.21 31.45 8.27
N ALA A 258 -27.58 30.19 8.04
CA ALA A 258 -28.67 29.82 7.14
C ALA A 258 -30.06 30.19 7.70
N MET A 259 -30.29 30.01 9.00
CA MET A 259 -31.59 30.28 9.65
C MET A 259 -31.98 31.75 9.67
N LEU A 260 -31.05 32.66 10.00
CA LEU A 260 -31.33 34.08 10.21
C LEU A 260 -32.05 34.78 9.03
N PRO A 261 -31.57 34.69 7.77
CA PRO A 261 -32.25 35.32 6.64
C PRO A 261 -33.60 34.67 6.32
N LEU A 262 -33.74 33.35 6.51
CA LEU A 262 -35.00 32.63 6.28
C LEU A 262 -36.09 33.09 7.25
N MET A 263 -35.75 33.13 8.54
CA MET A 263 -36.63 33.57 9.61
C MET A 263 -37.04 35.04 9.45
N GLY A 264 -36.14 35.91 8.99
CA GLY A 264 -36.46 37.32 8.73
C GLY A 264 -37.51 37.54 7.63
N GLN A 265 -37.74 36.55 6.76
CA GLN A 265 -38.68 36.65 5.64
C GLN A 265 -39.98 35.88 5.88
N ARG A 266 -39.91 34.74 6.57
CA ARG A 266 -41.02 33.79 6.71
C ARG A 266 -41.00 33.09 8.07
N SER A 267 -42.14 32.53 8.47
CA SER A 267 -42.21 31.62 9.62
C SER A 267 -41.51 30.31 9.26
N VAL A 268 -40.48 29.89 10.00
CA VAL A 268 -39.72 28.67 9.72
C VAL A 268 -39.91 27.64 10.83
N PHE A 269 -40.17 26.40 10.46
CA PHE A 269 -40.04 25.24 11.35
C PHE A 269 -38.70 24.56 11.08
N THR A 270 -37.75 24.68 12.01
CA THR A 270 -36.41 24.13 11.89
C THR A 270 -36.28 22.82 12.66
N GLY A 271 -35.90 21.73 12.01
CA GLY A 271 -35.55 20.45 12.63
C GLY A 271 -34.05 20.17 12.50
N VAL A 272 -33.35 20.04 13.63
CA VAL A 272 -31.94 19.66 13.70
C VAL A 272 -31.75 18.68 14.85
N GLY A 273 -30.72 17.85 14.82
CA GLY A 273 -30.42 16.88 15.87
C GLY A 273 -30.43 17.53 17.24
N ALA A 274 -31.05 16.87 18.22
CA ALA A 274 -31.26 17.42 19.57
C ALA A 274 -29.97 17.90 20.25
N MET A 275 -28.82 17.34 19.88
CA MET A 275 -27.48 17.74 20.36
C MET A 275 -27.05 19.14 19.91
N HIS A 276 -27.65 19.70 18.86
CA HIS A 276 -27.35 21.04 18.35
C HIS A 276 -28.02 22.16 19.19
N LEU A 277 -28.97 21.83 20.06
CA LEU A 277 -29.78 22.79 20.81
C LEU A 277 -29.12 23.30 22.11
N PRO A 278 -28.63 22.42 23.02
CA PRO A 278 -28.15 22.83 24.35
C PRO A 278 -26.69 23.33 24.33
N GLY A 279 -26.24 23.85 25.48
CA GLY A 279 -24.87 24.33 25.67
C GLY A 279 -24.63 25.79 25.27
N GLU A 280 -23.41 26.28 25.49
CA GLU A 280 -23.06 27.69 25.24
C GLU A 280 -23.09 28.05 23.75
N LYS A 281 -22.62 27.12 22.90
CA LYS A 281 -22.68 27.18 21.44
C LYS A 281 -23.86 26.38 20.87
N GLY A 282 -24.87 26.11 21.70
CA GLY A 282 -26.13 25.55 21.22
C GLY A 282 -26.96 26.62 20.52
N LEU A 283 -27.76 26.22 19.53
CA LEU A 283 -28.59 27.15 18.75
C LEU A 283 -29.55 27.98 19.62
N ILE A 284 -30.01 27.44 20.75
CA ILE A 284 -30.86 28.19 21.70
C ILE A 284 -30.15 29.43 22.23
N GLU A 285 -28.93 29.26 22.73
CA GLU A 285 -28.15 30.36 23.31
C GLU A 285 -27.59 31.30 22.22
N MET A 286 -27.21 30.75 21.07
CA MET A 286 -26.75 31.55 19.93
C MET A 286 -27.85 32.49 19.40
N LEU A 287 -29.09 32.00 19.26
CA LEU A 287 -30.24 32.82 18.87
C LEU A 287 -30.57 33.89 19.92
N ARG A 288 -30.50 33.54 21.22
CA ARG A 288 -30.67 34.51 22.32
C ARG A 288 -29.62 35.63 22.25
N ARG A 289 -28.35 35.29 21.97
CA ARG A 289 -27.26 36.26 21.78
C ARG A 289 -27.49 37.18 20.57
N LYS A 290 -28.16 36.70 19.53
CA LYS A 290 -28.60 37.53 18.38
C LYS A 290 -29.82 38.41 18.68
N GLY A 291 -30.37 38.36 19.91
CA GLY A 291 -31.47 39.22 20.37
C GLY A 291 -32.87 38.63 20.21
N TYR A 292 -32.98 37.34 19.86
CA TYR A 292 -34.27 36.64 19.81
C TYR A 292 -34.68 36.10 21.19
N VAL A 293 -35.99 36.02 21.40
CA VAL A 293 -36.61 35.33 22.53
C VAL A 293 -36.88 33.88 22.13
N VAL A 294 -36.23 32.94 22.80
CA VAL A 294 -36.34 31.49 22.54
C VAL A 294 -36.90 30.79 23.78
N GLU A 295 -38.13 30.31 23.70
CA GLU A 295 -38.91 29.75 24.82
C GLU A 295 -39.28 28.27 24.60
N PRO A 296 -39.22 27.42 25.63
CA PRO A 296 -39.59 26.02 25.49
C PRO A 296 -41.10 25.88 25.30
N VAL A 297 -41.51 25.00 24.39
CA VAL A 297 -42.91 24.63 24.14
C VAL A 297 -43.09 23.20 24.64
N ARG A 298 -43.85 23.04 25.72
CA ARG A 298 -44.08 21.74 26.36
C ARG A 298 -45.40 21.15 25.88
N GLY A 299 -45.39 19.86 25.59
CA GLY A 299 -46.55 19.12 25.11
C GLY A 299 -46.38 17.62 25.24
N THR A 300 -47.49 16.88 25.35
CA THR A 300 -47.51 15.41 25.39
C THR A 300 -48.37 14.86 24.27
N PRO A 301 -48.07 13.67 23.71
CA PRO A 301 -48.90 13.05 22.69
C PRO A 301 -50.35 12.81 23.16
N THR A 302 -51.31 13.10 22.29
CA THR A 302 -52.75 12.88 22.56
C THR A 302 -53.39 12.07 21.43
N SER A 303 -54.66 11.72 21.57
CA SER A 303 -55.43 11.12 20.46
C SER A 303 -55.52 12.05 19.24
N LYS A 304 -55.53 13.37 19.45
CA LYS A 304 -55.54 14.36 18.36
C LYS A 304 -54.18 14.43 17.67
N SER A 305 -53.06 14.44 18.41
CA SER A 305 -51.74 14.46 17.78
C SER A 305 -51.50 13.20 16.94
N ARG A 306 -51.93 12.03 17.42
CA ARG A 306 -51.91 10.78 16.64
C ARG A 306 -52.79 10.85 15.38
N ALA A 307 -53.95 11.50 15.45
CA ALA A 307 -54.79 11.72 14.27
C ALA A 307 -54.13 12.69 13.28
N SER A 308 -53.45 13.73 13.75
CA SER A 308 -52.64 14.63 12.90
C SER A 308 -51.48 13.89 12.25
N GLN A 309 -50.73 13.08 13.01
CA GLN A 309 -49.67 12.23 12.47
C GLN A 309 -50.20 11.35 11.33
N ARG A 310 -51.27 10.59 11.58
CA ARG A 310 -51.90 9.73 10.56
C ARG A 310 -52.39 10.51 9.34
N LYS A 311 -52.93 11.72 9.53
CA LYS A 311 -53.32 12.62 8.43
C LYS A 311 -52.13 12.96 7.53
N HIS A 312 -50.95 13.22 8.09
CA HIS A 312 -49.75 13.49 7.30
C HIS A 312 -49.16 12.23 6.66
N GLU A 313 -49.21 11.09 7.35
CA GLU A 313 -48.73 9.80 6.83
C GLU A 313 -49.45 9.36 5.56
N VAL A 314 -50.77 9.59 5.49
CA VAL A 314 -51.61 9.24 4.32
C VAL A 314 -51.77 10.38 3.30
N ALA A 315 -51.21 11.56 3.57
CA ALA A 315 -51.23 12.67 2.62
C ALA A 315 -50.35 12.35 1.40
N TYR A 316 -50.75 12.86 0.24
CA TYR A 316 -50.06 12.62 -1.02
C TYR A 316 -49.85 13.93 -1.79
N ARG A 317 -48.67 14.09 -2.39
CA ARG A 317 -48.35 15.21 -3.28
C ARG A 317 -48.27 14.72 -4.72
N PRO A 318 -49.03 15.31 -5.66
CA PRO A 318 -48.87 15.01 -7.08
C PRO A 318 -47.43 15.20 -7.54
N VAL A 319 -46.90 14.18 -8.21
CA VAL A 319 -45.52 14.13 -8.72
C VAL A 319 -45.44 14.61 -10.16
N GLN A 320 -44.27 15.15 -10.54
CA GLN A 320 -43.97 15.48 -11.93
C GLN A 320 -43.31 14.30 -12.63
N TRP A 321 -43.93 13.83 -13.69
CA TRP A 321 -43.42 12.70 -14.48
C TRP A 321 -42.43 13.19 -15.53
N ARG A 322 -41.27 12.55 -15.60
CA ARG A 322 -40.27 12.80 -16.63
C ARG A 322 -39.80 11.47 -17.21
N THR A 323 -39.61 11.44 -18.52
CA THR A 323 -38.93 10.32 -19.18
C THR A 323 -37.46 10.36 -18.81
N GLN A 324 -37.01 9.31 -18.13
CA GLN A 324 -35.60 9.02 -17.84
C GLN A 324 -35.09 8.03 -18.89
N TRP A 325 -33.82 8.15 -19.24
CA TRP A 325 -33.13 7.28 -20.18
C TRP A 325 -31.96 6.63 -19.47
N ALA A 326 -31.69 5.36 -19.79
CA ALA A 326 -30.40 4.77 -19.46
C ALA A 326 -29.28 5.58 -20.14
N ALA A 327 -28.09 5.65 -19.53
CA ALA A 327 -26.96 6.43 -20.07
C ALA A 327 -26.58 5.99 -21.50
N ASP A 328 -26.66 4.70 -21.79
CA ASP A 328 -26.44 4.09 -23.11
C ASP A 328 -27.69 4.07 -24.01
N SER A 329 -28.78 4.69 -23.55
CA SER A 329 -30.08 4.68 -24.21
C SER A 329 -30.66 3.28 -24.43
N ALA A 330 -30.31 2.25 -23.65
CA ALA A 330 -30.88 0.90 -23.81
C ALA A 330 -32.40 0.86 -23.54
N PHE A 331 -32.86 1.62 -22.54
CA PHE A 331 -34.27 1.75 -22.20
C PHE A 331 -34.67 3.18 -21.81
N SER A 332 -35.97 3.43 -21.79
CA SER A 332 -36.59 4.61 -21.18
C SER A 332 -37.70 4.21 -20.22
N ILE A 333 -37.92 5.04 -19.19
CA ILE A 333 -38.96 4.87 -18.18
C ILE A 333 -39.47 6.23 -17.71
N GLU A 334 -40.77 6.40 -17.55
CA GLU A 334 -41.35 7.58 -16.88
C GLU A 334 -41.25 7.40 -15.37
N LEU A 335 -40.54 8.32 -14.70
CA LEU A 335 -40.36 8.32 -13.25
C LEU A 335 -40.71 9.67 -12.63
N PRO A 336 -41.15 9.68 -11.35
CA PRO A 336 -41.43 10.90 -10.60
C PRO A 336 -40.17 11.57 -10.01
N ALA A 337 -39.03 10.88 -10.07
CA ALA A 337 -37.73 11.32 -9.60
C ALA A 337 -36.65 10.98 -10.66
N PRO A 338 -35.49 11.68 -10.66
CA PRO A 338 -34.37 11.30 -11.52
C PRO A 338 -33.83 9.92 -11.18
N LEU A 339 -33.33 9.21 -12.20
CA LEU A 339 -32.71 7.90 -12.06
C LEU A 339 -31.20 8.07 -11.97
N TYR A 340 -30.61 7.69 -10.84
CA TYR A 340 -29.18 7.87 -10.56
C TYR A 340 -28.45 6.52 -10.56
N PRO A 341 -27.30 6.39 -11.25
CA PRO A 341 -26.41 5.25 -11.08
C PRO A 341 -25.77 5.30 -9.70
N MET A 342 -25.73 4.15 -9.01
CA MET A 342 -25.11 4.06 -7.70
C MET A 342 -23.62 3.75 -7.83
N PRO A 343 -22.74 4.39 -7.03
CA PRO A 343 -21.29 4.23 -7.13
C PRO A 343 -20.78 2.87 -6.64
N PHE A 344 -21.63 2.00 -6.07
CA PHE A 344 -21.24 0.71 -5.50
C PHE A 344 -21.59 -0.45 -6.42
N LYS A 345 -20.59 -1.28 -6.74
CA LYS A 345 -20.79 -2.56 -7.41
C LYS A 345 -21.34 -3.57 -6.39
N SER A 346 -22.62 -3.88 -6.48
CA SER A 346 -23.15 -5.07 -5.78
C SER A 346 -22.90 -6.31 -6.64
N GLY A 347 -21.66 -6.82 -6.63
CA GLY A 347 -21.19 -7.83 -7.59
C GLY A 347 -21.01 -7.26 -9.00
N SER A 348 -21.11 -8.09 -10.04
CA SER A 348 -21.00 -7.68 -11.46
C SER A 348 -22.16 -6.83 -12.02
N ASN A 349 -23.08 -6.35 -11.18
CA ASN A 349 -24.33 -5.73 -11.62
C ASN A 349 -24.30 -4.20 -11.48
N GLU A 350 -24.79 -3.49 -12.51
CA GLU A 350 -25.06 -2.05 -12.42
C GLU A 350 -26.39 -1.83 -11.70
N MET A 351 -26.43 -0.88 -10.75
CA MET A 351 -27.63 -0.51 -10.01
C MET A 351 -27.95 0.96 -10.19
N GLN A 352 -29.21 1.26 -10.54
CA GLN A 352 -29.72 2.61 -10.64
C GLN A 352 -30.96 2.78 -9.75
N ILE A 353 -31.04 3.89 -9.03
CA ILE A 353 -32.10 4.16 -8.05
C ILE A 353 -32.78 5.48 -8.37
N ALA A 354 -34.10 5.51 -8.24
CA ALA A 354 -34.89 6.73 -8.20
C ALA A 354 -35.80 6.67 -6.96
N ALA A 355 -35.69 7.66 -6.07
CA ALA A 355 -36.48 7.74 -4.85
C ALA A 355 -37.38 8.98 -4.84
N ASP A 356 -38.68 8.77 -4.67
CA ASP A 356 -39.63 9.84 -4.30
C ASP A 356 -39.61 10.00 -2.78
N MET A 357 -38.70 10.85 -2.31
CA MET A 357 -38.56 11.19 -0.89
C MET A 357 -39.84 11.81 -0.29
N THR A 358 -40.71 12.41 -1.12
CA THR A 358 -41.94 13.07 -0.67
C THR A 358 -43.03 12.05 -0.36
N ASN A 359 -43.31 11.13 -1.27
CA ASN A 359 -44.39 10.16 -1.07
C ASN A 359 -43.91 8.79 -0.52
N GLY A 360 -42.59 8.57 -0.43
CA GLY A 360 -42.00 7.38 0.18
C GLY A 360 -41.97 6.16 -0.74
N SER A 361 -41.87 6.37 -2.05
CA SER A 361 -41.75 5.30 -3.07
C SER A 361 -40.36 5.29 -3.67
N HIS A 362 -39.84 4.14 -4.07
CA HIS A 362 -38.60 4.06 -4.85
C HIS A 362 -38.71 3.07 -6.01
N PHE A 363 -37.82 3.27 -6.97
CA PHE A 363 -37.64 2.44 -8.15
C PHE A 363 -36.18 2.05 -8.24
N LEU A 364 -35.95 0.80 -8.57
CA LEU A 364 -34.65 0.18 -8.69
C LEU A 364 -34.54 -0.42 -10.09
N VAL A 365 -33.42 -0.20 -10.76
CA VAL A 365 -33.06 -0.88 -12.00
C VAL A 365 -31.73 -1.58 -11.76
N GLN A 366 -31.71 -2.90 -11.92
CA GLN A 366 -30.48 -3.67 -11.94
C GLN A 366 -30.22 -4.19 -13.35
N ARG A 367 -28.97 -4.13 -13.78
CA ARG A 367 -28.52 -4.63 -15.09
C ARG A 367 -27.41 -5.64 -14.88
N MET A 368 -27.61 -6.85 -15.40
CA MET A 368 -26.70 -7.98 -15.21
C MET A 368 -26.18 -8.46 -16.56
N PRO A 369 -24.93 -8.16 -16.94
CA PRO A 369 -24.33 -8.68 -18.16
C PRO A 369 -24.32 -10.21 -18.15
N THR A 370 -24.91 -10.84 -19.17
CA THR A 370 -25.02 -12.32 -19.22
C THR A 370 -24.03 -12.96 -20.17
N PHE A 371 -23.53 -12.17 -21.12
CA PHE A 371 -22.71 -12.63 -22.24
C PHE A 371 -23.36 -13.79 -23.02
N ALA A 372 -24.70 -13.87 -22.99
CA ALA A 372 -25.47 -14.99 -23.53
C ALA A 372 -25.13 -15.25 -25.01
N ALA A 373 -25.09 -14.18 -25.81
CA ALA A 373 -24.73 -14.26 -27.21
C ALA A 373 -23.29 -14.72 -27.48
N LEU A 374 -22.34 -14.59 -26.53
CA LEU A 374 -20.98 -15.17 -26.61
C LEU A 374 -20.92 -16.62 -26.11
N ARG A 375 -21.80 -16.99 -25.19
CA ARG A 375 -21.90 -18.34 -24.60
C ARG A 375 -22.78 -19.33 -25.38
N GLY A 376 -23.52 -18.86 -26.36
CA GLY A 376 -24.41 -19.71 -27.16
C GLY A 376 -25.83 -19.80 -26.63
N LEU A 377 -26.15 -19.01 -25.61
CA LEU A 377 -27.44 -19.01 -24.95
C LEU A 377 -28.39 -18.03 -25.64
N SER A 378 -29.64 -18.45 -25.83
CA SER A 378 -30.74 -17.60 -26.20
C SER A 378 -31.28 -16.83 -24.99
N ALA A 379 -31.94 -15.69 -25.25
CA ALA A 379 -32.62 -14.93 -24.20
C ALA A 379 -33.71 -15.77 -23.48
N ALA A 380 -34.31 -16.75 -24.15
CA ALA A 380 -35.29 -17.64 -23.55
C ALA A 380 -34.66 -18.63 -22.55
N GLU A 381 -33.47 -19.17 -22.86
CA GLU A 381 -32.74 -20.06 -21.95
C GLU A 381 -32.25 -19.31 -20.71
N VAL A 382 -31.77 -18.07 -20.88
CA VAL A 382 -31.39 -17.22 -19.75
C VAL A 382 -32.62 -16.87 -18.90
N LEU A 383 -33.76 -16.56 -19.52
CA LEU A 383 -35.01 -16.32 -18.78
C LEU A 383 -35.45 -17.54 -17.97
N GLN A 384 -35.25 -18.76 -18.48
CA GLN A 384 -35.55 -19.99 -17.73
C GLN A 384 -34.67 -20.13 -16.47
N GLN A 385 -33.41 -19.69 -16.52
CA GLN A 385 -32.53 -19.68 -15.35
C GLN A 385 -33.04 -18.69 -14.30
N VAL A 386 -33.45 -17.48 -14.71
CA VAL A 386 -34.07 -16.48 -13.84
C VAL A 386 -35.37 -17.02 -13.22
N ASP A 387 -36.26 -17.59 -14.05
CA ASP A 387 -37.55 -18.15 -13.63
C ASP A 387 -37.38 -19.20 -12.52
N SER A 388 -36.36 -20.06 -12.64
CA SER A 388 -36.03 -21.07 -11.63
C SER A 388 -35.60 -20.50 -10.26
N GLY A 389 -35.22 -19.22 -10.21
CA GLY A 389 -34.83 -18.51 -8.99
C GLY A 389 -35.94 -17.63 -8.41
N LEU A 390 -37.04 -17.39 -9.14
CA LEU A 390 -38.09 -16.44 -8.73
C LEU A 390 -38.70 -16.75 -7.37
N TYR A 391 -39.00 -18.02 -7.08
CA TYR A 391 -39.63 -18.41 -5.81
C TYR A 391 -38.70 -18.21 -4.60
N GLU A 392 -37.39 -18.31 -4.80
CA GLU A 392 -36.39 -18.11 -3.73
C GLU A 392 -36.01 -16.63 -3.59
N GLY A 393 -36.00 -15.89 -4.70
CA GLY A 393 -35.50 -14.52 -4.78
C GLY A 393 -36.55 -13.45 -4.50
N VAL A 394 -37.79 -13.62 -4.98
CA VAL A 394 -38.81 -12.56 -4.85
C VAL A 394 -39.31 -12.46 -3.39
N PRO A 395 -39.23 -11.27 -2.76
CA PRO A 395 -39.62 -11.10 -1.37
C PRO A 395 -41.14 -11.26 -1.18
N GLY A 396 -41.51 -11.87 -0.04
CA GLY A 396 -42.88 -11.93 0.42
C GLY A 396 -43.74 -13.01 -0.24
N ARG A 397 -45.04 -12.76 -0.31
CA ARG A 397 -46.03 -13.65 -0.94
C ARG A 397 -46.22 -13.23 -2.39
N ILE A 398 -45.81 -14.07 -3.34
CA ILE A 398 -46.07 -13.87 -4.77
C ILE A 398 -47.58 -14.01 -5.03
N GLU A 399 -48.16 -13.01 -5.67
CA GLU A 399 -49.59 -12.93 -6.00
C GLU A 399 -49.84 -13.18 -7.48
N GLN A 400 -48.91 -12.78 -8.35
CA GLN A 400 -49.02 -12.96 -9.79
C GLN A 400 -47.64 -13.12 -10.43
N ILE A 401 -47.55 -14.03 -11.42
CA ILE A 401 -46.43 -14.14 -12.36
C ILE A 401 -47.04 -14.14 -13.76
N LYS A 402 -46.56 -13.26 -14.65
CA LYS A 402 -47.08 -13.11 -16.01
C LYS A 402 -45.95 -12.97 -17.02
N PRO A 403 -45.78 -13.89 -17.99
CA PRO A 403 -44.83 -13.72 -19.08
C PRO A 403 -45.30 -12.62 -20.04
N PHE A 404 -44.35 -11.90 -20.64
CA PHE A 404 -44.61 -10.91 -21.66
C PHE A 404 -43.46 -10.82 -22.67
N THR A 405 -43.66 -10.02 -23.72
CA THR A 405 -42.65 -9.71 -24.72
C THR A 405 -42.54 -8.19 -24.87
N THR A 406 -41.32 -7.67 -24.93
CA THR A 406 -41.08 -6.23 -25.09
C THR A 406 -41.42 -5.76 -26.51
N ASN A 407 -41.38 -4.44 -26.71
CA ASN A 407 -41.53 -3.84 -28.04
C ASN A 407 -40.37 -4.19 -29.02
N THR A 408 -39.27 -4.75 -28.51
CA THR A 408 -38.13 -5.25 -29.30
C THR A 408 -38.16 -6.76 -29.52
N GLY A 409 -39.18 -7.46 -28.98
CA GLY A 409 -39.30 -8.92 -29.10
C GLY A 409 -38.57 -9.71 -28.00
N TRP A 410 -37.99 -9.03 -27.00
CA TRP A 410 -37.27 -9.70 -25.91
C TRP A 410 -38.24 -10.32 -24.90
N PRO A 411 -37.98 -11.54 -24.42
CA PRO A 411 -38.83 -12.22 -23.45
C PRO A 411 -38.65 -11.60 -22.05
N GLY A 412 -39.72 -11.62 -21.26
CA GLY A 412 -39.70 -11.12 -19.88
C GLY A 412 -40.80 -11.72 -19.01
N ILE A 413 -40.67 -11.51 -17.71
CA ILE A 413 -41.63 -11.95 -16.68
C ILE A 413 -41.96 -10.76 -15.77
N ASP A 414 -43.24 -10.57 -15.50
CA ASP A 414 -43.81 -9.56 -14.63
C ASP A 414 -44.33 -10.26 -13.36
N VAL A 415 -43.83 -9.87 -12.18
CA VAL A 415 -44.10 -10.53 -10.90
C VAL A 415 -44.59 -9.51 -9.88
N ARG A 416 -45.74 -9.79 -9.26
CA ARG A 416 -46.29 -8.99 -8.16
C ARG A 416 -46.25 -9.80 -6.88
N SER A 417 -45.75 -9.20 -5.80
CA SER A 417 -45.77 -9.79 -4.47
C SER A 417 -46.11 -8.76 -3.40
N THR A 418 -46.45 -9.26 -2.21
CA THR A 418 -46.63 -8.45 -1.00
C THR A 418 -45.60 -8.90 0.03
N ASP A 419 -44.73 -7.99 0.49
CA ASP A 419 -43.69 -8.29 1.47
C ASP A 419 -44.25 -8.57 2.88
N ARG A 420 -43.37 -8.91 3.84
CA ARG A 420 -43.79 -9.21 5.23
C ARG A 420 -44.37 -8.01 5.98
N SER A 421 -44.03 -6.80 5.56
CA SER A 421 -44.52 -5.54 6.13
C SER A 421 -45.83 -5.08 5.46
N GLY A 422 -46.34 -5.83 4.49
CA GLY A 422 -47.56 -5.49 3.74
C GLY A 422 -47.34 -4.51 2.60
N ARG A 423 -46.08 -4.23 2.22
CA ARG A 423 -45.74 -3.38 1.07
C ARG A 423 -45.89 -4.16 -0.22
N LEU A 424 -46.38 -3.50 -1.25
CA LEU A 424 -46.48 -4.07 -2.60
C LEU A 424 -45.10 -3.98 -3.27
N VAL A 425 -44.61 -5.11 -3.75
CA VAL A 425 -43.37 -5.23 -4.52
C VAL A 425 -43.72 -5.69 -5.93
N HIS A 426 -43.14 -5.05 -6.93
CA HIS A 426 -43.40 -5.37 -8.34
C HIS A 426 -42.07 -5.46 -9.08
N HIS A 427 -41.77 -6.67 -9.55
CA HIS A 427 -40.61 -6.95 -10.40
C HIS A 427 -41.05 -7.06 -11.85
N LYS A 428 -40.25 -6.51 -12.75
CA LYS A 428 -40.36 -6.74 -14.18
C LYS A 428 -38.99 -7.09 -14.70
N VAL A 429 -38.82 -8.35 -15.08
CA VAL A 429 -37.55 -8.87 -15.59
C VAL A 429 -37.61 -8.97 -17.10
N VAL A 430 -36.59 -8.45 -17.78
CA VAL A 430 -36.45 -8.52 -19.24
C VAL A 430 -35.09 -9.09 -19.56
N VAL A 431 -35.06 -10.05 -20.48
CA VAL A 431 -33.80 -10.68 -20.91
C VAL A 431 -33.51 -10.30 -22.35
N SER A 432 -32.46 -9.51 -22.55
CA SER A 432 -31.92 -9.21 -23.87
C SER A 432 -30.88 -10.26 -24.28
N PRO A 433 -30.34 -10.21 -25.52
CA PRO A 433 -29.19 -11.03 -25.91
C PRO A 433 -27.89 -10.73 -25.13
N PHE A 434 -27.83 -9.63 -24.39
CA PHE A 434 -26.63 -9.11 -23.73
C PHE A 434 -26.71 -9.18 -22.20
N GLU A 435 -27.89 -8.89 -21.64
CA GLU A 435 -28.06 -8.66 -20.21
C GLU A 435 -29.48 -8.99 -19.72
N VAL A 436 -29.60 -9.18 -18.41
CA VAL A 436 -30.88 -9.21 -17.70
C VAL A 436 -31.13 -7.84 -17.06
N PHE A 437 -32.27 -7.24 -17.37
CA PHE A 437 -32.78 -6.06 -16.68
C PHE A 437 -33.79 -6.48 -15.63
N ILE A 438 -33.59 -6.07 -14.38
CA ILE A 438 -34.55 -6.25 -13.29
C ILE A 438 -35.03 -4.86 -12.88
N PHE A 439 -36.29 -4.54 -13.21
CA PHE A 439 -36.95 -3.36 -12.70
C PHE A 439 -37.72 -3.76 -11.45
N GLU A 440 -37.49 -3.06 -10.35
CA GLU A 440 -38.20 -3.27 -9.10
C GLU A 440 -38.80 -1.94 -8.64
N ARG A 441 -39.98 -2.02 -8.03
CA ARG A 441 -40.51 -0.97 -7.16
C ARG A 441 -41.00 -1.60 -5.87
N THR A 442 -40.87 -0.86 -4.79
CA THR A 442 -41.52 -1.15 -3.51
C THR A 442 -42.35 0.06 -3.09
N MET A 443 -43.60 -0.17 -2.68
CA MET A 443 -44.57 0.89 -2.37
C MET A 443 -45.27 0.66 -1.04
N ARG A 444 -45.59 1.76 -0.35
CA ARG A 444 -46.52 1.76 0.80
C ARG A 444 -47.96 1.52 0.31
N ASP A 445 -48.80 0.93 1.15
CA ASP A 445 -50.22 0.64 0.84
C ASP A 445 -51.08 1.93 0.76
N VAL A 446 -50.92 2.67 -0.34
CA VAL A 446 -51.68 3.87 -0.68
C VAL A 446 -52.15 3.75 -2.12
N SER A 447 -53.47 3.81 -2.34
CA SER A 447 -54.10 3.60 -3.66
C SER A 447 -53.56 4.49 -4.81
N GLN A 448 -53.01 5.67 -4.52
CA GLN A 448 -52.41 6.52 -5.54
C GLN A 448 -50.98 6.09 -5.90
N ALA A 449 -50.19 5.63 -4.92
CA ALA A 449 -48.84 5.12 -5.17
C ALA A 449 -48.87 3.88 -6.07
N GLU A 450 -49.87 3.01 -5.88
CA GLU A 450 -50.09 1.85 -6.76
C GLU A 450 -50.27 2.25 -8.23
N LYS A 451 -51.15 3.23 -8.50
CA LYS A 451 -51.40 3.76 -9.86
C LYS A 451 -50.14 4.37 -10.48
N ASP A 452 -49.36 5.07 -9.67
CA ASP A 452 -48.12 5.72 -10.12
C ASP A 452 -47.10 4.69 -10.59
N GLY A 453 -46.86 3.63 -9.81
CA GLY A 453 -45.90 2.62 -10.27
C GLY A 453 -46.45 1.74 -11.42
N GLU A 454 -47.78 1.56 -11.55
CA GLU A 454 -48.35 0.92 -12.75
C GLU A 454 -48.08 1.76 -13.99
N ARG A 455 -48.20 3.09 -13.88
CA ARG A 455 -47.82 4.02 -14.95
C ARG A 455 -46.33 3.89 -15.29
N ALA A 456 -45.46 3.89 -14.28
CA ALA A 456 -44.01 3.74 -14.48
C ALA A 456 -43.69 2.44 -15.24
N PHE A 457 -44.20 1.30 -14.78
CA PHE A 457 -43.91 -0.01 -15.37
C PHE A 457 -44.55 -0.21 -16.76
N ALA A 458 -45.69 0.43 -17.02
CA ALA A 458 -46.32 0.46 -18.34
C ALA A 458 -45.56 1.36 -19.34
N SER A 459 -44.76 2.31 -18.85
CA SER A 459 -43.97 3.24 -19.66
C SER A 459 -42.62 2.70 -20.13
N ILE A 460 -42.15 1.58 -19.56
CA ILE A 460 -40.84 0.99 -19.91
C ILE A 460 -40.81 0.64 -21.40
N ARG A 461 -39.84 1.21 -22.14
CA ARG A 461 -39.61 0.94 -23.56
C ARG A 461 -38.13 0.66 -23.80
N PHE A 462 -37.84 -0.33 -24.64
CA PHE A 462 -36.48 -0.62 -25.09
C PHE A 462 -36.27 -0.06 -26.49
N ASN A 463 -35.10 0.49 -26.76
CA ASN A 463 -34.82 1.07 -28.07
C ASN A 463 -34.63 -0.02 -29.13
N ALA A 464 -35.24 0.18 -30.30
CA ALA A 464 -35.05 -0.73 -31.44
C ALA A 464 -33.64 -0.55 -32.03
N PRO A 465 -33.00 -1.63 -32.50
CA PRO A 465 -31.69 -1.51 -33.13
C PRO A 465 -31.74 -0.62 -34.38
N PRO A 466 -30.63 0.07 -34.72
CA PRO A 466 -30.50 0.81 -35.96
C PRO A 466 -30.79 -0.06 -37.19
N THR A 467 -31.28 0.55 -38.28
CA THR A 467 -31.61 -0.16 -39.54
C THR A 467 -30.41 -0.70 -40.31
N ALA A 468 -29.21 -0.16 -40.09
CA ALA A 468 -27.98 -0.67 -40.72
C ALA A 468 -27.59 -2.02 -40.12
N ALA A 469 -27.07 -2.96 -40.91
CA ALA A 469 -26.64 -4.26 -40.39
C ALA A 469 -25.40 -4.18 -39.49
N SER A 470 -24.45 -3.30 -39.80
CA SER A 470 -23.27 -2.98 -39.01
C SER A 470 -22.92 -1.50 -39.11
N SER A 471 -22.15 -1.00 -38.15
CA SER A 471 -21.59 0.36 -38.16
C SER A 471 -20.30 0.42 -37.34
N THR A 472 -19.44 1.39 -37.65
CA THR A 472 -18.27 1.69 -36.82
C THR A 472 -18.72 2.17 -35.45
N TRP A 473 -18.10 1.64 -34.41
CA TRP A 473 -18.27 2.03 -33.02
C TRP A 473 -16.91 2.50 -32.46
N SER A 474 -16.95 3.49 -31.57
CA SER A 474 -15.81 4.02 -30.84
C SER A 474 -16.33 4.47 -29.45
N PRO A 475 -15.55 4.30 -28.38
CA PRO A 475 -15.90 4.85 -27.06
C PRO A 475 -16.07 6.37 -27.12
N SER A 476 -16.83 6.95 -26.19
CA SER A 476 -17.06 8.41 -26.15
C SER A 476 -15.77 9.23 -26.01
N TYR A 477 -14.76 8.69 -25.32
CA TYR A 477 -13.44 9.29 -25.14
C TYR A 477 -12.46 9.03 -26.31
N GLY A 478 -12.87 8.27 -27.34
CA GLY A 478 -12.00 7.86 -28.44
C GLY A 478 -11.04 6.72 -28.08
N GLY A 479 -9.79 6.77 -28.54
CA GLY A 479 -8.76 5.78 -28.23
C GLY A 479 -8.78 4.53 -29.12
N CYS A 480 -9.96 3.96 -29.41
CA CYS A 480 -10.09 2.88 -30.38
C CYS A 480 -11.39 2.97 -31.20
N SER A 481 -11.43 2.26 -32.33
CA SER A 481 -12.65 2.06 -33.11
C SER A 481 -12.67 0.70 -33.81
N MET A 482 -13.86 0.18 -34.08
CA MET A 482 -14.05 -1.11 -34.75
C MET A 482 -15.44 -1.21 -35.40
N GLU A 483 -15.60 -2.10 -36.39
CA GLU A 483 -16.91 -2.40 -36.97
C GLU A 483 -17.65 -3.47 -36.14
N LEU A 484 -18.88 -3.16 -35.73
CA LEU A 484 -19.74 -4.07 -34.99
C LEU A 484 -21.14 -4.17 -35.62
N PRO A 485 -21.85 -5.29 -35.47
CA PRO A 485 -23.28 -5.35 -35.72
C PRO A 485 -24.03 -4.22 -35.01
N SER A 486 -25.07 -3.69 -35.64
CA SER A 486 -25.79 -2.53 -35.09
C SER A 486 -26.68 -2.86 -33.90
N LEU A 487 -27.14 -4.10 -33.76
CA LEU A 487 -27.73 -4.58 -32.52
C LEU A 487 -26.59 -4.79 -31.53
N ARG A 488 -26.35 -3.78 -30.70
CA ARG A 488 -25.27 -3.73 -29.72
C ARG A 488 -25.68 -3.00 -28.46
N GLN A 489 -24.90 -3.21 -27.42
CA GLN A 489 -24.98 -2.51 -26.16
C GLN A 489 -23.56 -2.20 -25.68
N SER A 490 -23.35 -0.99 -25.16
CA SER A 490 -22.06 -0.57 -24.63
C SER A 490 -22.23 0.00 -23.23
N SER A 491 -21.27 -0.30 -22.37
CA SER A 491 -21.06 0.33 -21.08
C SER A 491 -19.67 0.96 -21.08
N GLU A 492 -19.58 2.20 -20.61
CA GLU A 492 -18.33 2.91 -20.41
C GLU A 492 -18.28 3.24 -18.93
N ALA A 493 -17.19 2.87 -18.25
CA ALA A 493 -16.99 3.37 -16.90
C ALA A 493 -16.81 4.88 -17.02
N GLU A 494 -17.51 5.67 -16.19
CA GLU A 494 -17.03 7.03 -15.95
C GLU A 494 -15.58 6.86 -15.48
N PRO A 495 -14.60 7.53 -16.11
CA PRO A 495 -13.22 7.50 -15.62
C PRO A 495 -13.24 7.74 -14.10
N ARG A 496 -14.17 8.61 -13.65
CA ARG A 496 -14.47 9.09 -12.29
C ARG A 496 -14.55 8.12 -11.11
N MET A 497 -14.48 6.80 -11.28
CA MET A 497 -14.69 5.87 -10.14
C MET A 497 -13.63 4.77 -9.99
N GLY A 498 -12.70 4.59 -10.95
CA GLY A 498 -11.63 3.59 -10.87
C GLY A 498 -10.51 3.91 -9.87
N TRP A 499 -10.53 5.11 -9.26
CA TRP A 499 -9.36 5.76 -8.67
C TRP A 499 -8.97 5.38 -7.25
N LEU A 500 -9.81 4.60 -6.56
CA LEU A 500 -9.61 4.29 -5.13
C LEU A 500 -8.50 3.27 -4.87
N THR A 501 -7.98 2.64 -5.92
CA THR A 501 -6.98 1.58 -5.83
C THR A 501 -5.76 1.96 -6.67
N ASN A 502 -4.59 2.11 -6.03
CA ASN A 502 -3.30 2.27 -6.73
C ASN A 502 -3.19 1.30 -7.93
N ALA A 503 -2.67 1.78 -9.06
CA ALA A 503 -2.28 1.01 -10.26
C ALA A 503 -3.04 -0.33 -10.49
N SER A 504 -4.36 -0.31 -10.33
CA SER A 504 -5.20 -1.49 -10.53
C SER A 504 -5.65 -1.57 -11.98
N VAL A 505 -5.90 -2.78 -12.46
CA VAL A 505 -6.50 -2.95 -13.79
C VAL A 505 -7.92 -2.42 -13.77
N GLU A 506 -8.21 -1.44 -14.62
CA GLU A 506 -9.53 -0.83 -14.73
C GLU A 506 -10.22 -1.20 -16.04
N GLN A 507 -11.46 -1.66 -15.94
CA GLN A 507 -12.29 -1.87 -17.12
C GLN A 507 -12.93 -0.54 -17.53
N ILE A 508 -12.40 0.10 -18.57
CA ILE A 508 -12.83 1.44 -18.99
C ILE A 508 -13.97 1.43 -20.02
N HIS A 509 -14.14 0.34 -20.78
CA HIS A 509 -15.36 0.11 -21.55
C HIS A 509 -15.61 -1.38 -21.80
N MET A 510 -16.85 -1.69 -22.14
CA MET A 510 -17.30 -2.96 -22.67
C MET A 510 -18.40 -2.74 -23.71
N VAL A 511 -18.31 -3.39 -24.86
CA VAL A 511 -19.35 -3.41 -25.89
C VAL A 511 -19.65 -4.84 -26.31
N GLN A 512 -20.93 -5.18 -26.41
CA GLN A 512 -21.42 -6.46 -26.92
C GLN A 512 -22.31 -6.22 -28.14
N ALA A 513 -22.27 -7.10 -29.13
CA ALA A 513 -23.09 -7.02 -30.32
C ALA A 513 -23.53 -8.41 -30.81
N VAL A 514 -24.67 -8.49 -31.49
CA VAL A 514 -25.18 -9.74 -32.09
C VAL A 514 -25.46 -9.50 -33.57
N ASP A 515 -24.98 -10.40 -34.42
CA ASP A 515 -25.31 -10.37 -35.86
C ASP A 515 -26.65 -11.04 -36.18
N ALA A 516 -27.08 -10.95 -37.45
CA ALA A 516 -28.34 -11.53 -37.90
C ALA A 516 -28.44 -13.06 -37.73
N ASP A 517 -27.30 -13.75 -37.56
CA ASP A 517 -27.24 -15.20 -37.34
C ASP A 517 -27.20 -15.56 -35.84
N GLY A 518 -27.37 -14.58 -34.95
CA GLY A 518 -27.32 -14.78 -33.50
C GLY A 518 -25.90 -15.01 -32.96
N LYS A 519 -24.85 -14.69 -33.73
CA LYS A 519 -23.46 -14.83 -33.26
C LYS A 519 -23.04 -13.58 -32.51
N GLY A 520 -22.51 -13.77 -31.30
CA GLY A 520 -22.04 -12.70 -30.43
C GLY A 520 -20.65 -12.18 -30.81
N TYR A 521 -20.46 -10.87 -30.60
CA TYR A 521 -19.21 -10.13 -30.69
C TYR A 521 -19.07 -9.32 -29.41
N MET A 522 -17.85 -9.12 -28.94
CA MET A 522 -17.56 -8.29 -27.78
C MET A 522 -16.23 -7.58 -27.95
N SER A 523 -16.14 -6.37 -27.42
CA SER A 523 -14.87 -5.75 -27.07
C SER A 523 -14.88 -5.22 -25.64
N MET A 524 -13.74 -5.28 -24.97
CA MET A 524 -13.53 -4.77 -23.62
C MET A 524 -12.12 -4.18 -23.53
N SER A 525 -12.00 -3.02 -22.88
CA SER A 525 -10.70 -2.41 -22.58
C SER A 525 -10.34 -2.58 -21.11
N ALA A 526 -9.09 -2.91 -20.86
CA ALA A 526 -8.44 -2.84 -19.55
C ALA A 526 -7.35 -1.76 -19.61
N LEU A 527 -7.35 -0.83 -18.64
CA LEU A 527 -6.29 0.15 -18.43
C LEU A 527 -5.39 -0.31 -17.29
N PHE A 528 -4.08 -0.22 -17.47
CA PHE A 528 -3.11 -0.53 -16.42
C PHE A 528 -1.93 0.45 -16.49
N PRO A 529 -2.02 1.59 -15.77
CA PRO A 529 -1.05 2.68 -15.84
C PRO A 529 0.20 2.37 -14.98
N ASP A 530 0.85 1.24 -15.26
CA ASP A 530 2.08 0.85 -14.57
C ASP A 530 3.28 1.60 -15.16
N VAL A 531 3.85 2.46 -14.33
CA VAL A 531 5.01 3.32 -14.61
C VAL A 531 6.28 2.83 -13.89
N THR A 532 6.21 1.69 -13.22
CA THR A 532 7.30 1.11 -12.43
C THR A 532 7.99 -0.02 -13.18
N THR A 533 7.24 -0.82 -13.93
CA THR A 533 7.78 -1.90 -14.76
C THR A 533 7.22 -1.78 -16.18
N LEU A 534 7.94 -2.30 -17.19
CA LEU A 534 7.41 -2.55 -18.53
C LEU A 534 7.77 -3.97 -18.94
N GLU A 535 6.86 -4.64 -19.64
CA GLU A 535 7.06 -6.01 -20.10
C GLU A 535 7.15 -6.06 -21.63
N GLN A 536 7.87 -7.07 -22.13
CA GLN A 536 7.97 -7.33 -23.57
C GLN A 536 6.59 -7.59 -24.16
N ASP A 537 6.19 -6.82 -25.17
CA ASP A 537 4.82 -6.80 -25.68
C ASP A 537 4.36 -8.19 -26.14
N THR A 538 5.25 -8.96 -26.78
CA THR A 538 4.94 -10.30 -27.28
C THR A 538 4.67 -11.29 -26.14
N PHE A 539 5.48 -11.24 -25.08
CA PHE A 539 5.28 -12.07 -23.90
C PHE A 539 3.98 -11.67 -23.18
N GLU A 540 3.79 -10.38 -22.92
CA GLU A 540 2.64 -9.87 -22.18
C GLU A 540 1.32 -10.19 -22.90
N LEU A 541 1.25 -9.93 -24.20
CA LEU A 541 0.09 -10.29 -25.02
C LEU A 541 -0.13 -11.81 -25.06
N ALA A 542 0.93 -12.62 -25.12
CA ALA A 542 0.80 -14.07 -25.11
C ALA A 542 0.27 -14.63 -23.78
N VAL A 543 0.69 -14.07 -22.64
CA VAL A 543 0.18 -14.44 -21.32
C VAL A 543 -1.27 -13.98 -21.18
N LEU A 544 -1.58 -12.73 -21.53
CA LEU A 544 -2.94 -12.21 -21.53
C LEU A 544 -3.87 -13.04 -22.42
N ALA A 545 -3.42 -13.46 -23.60
CA ALA A 545 -4.23 -14.30 -24.48
C ALA A 545 -4.57 -15.64 -23.83
N GLU A 546 -3.60 -16.25 -23.15
CA GLU A 546 -3.82 -17.49 -22.42
C GLU A 546 -4.79 -17.32 -21.26
N GLN A 547 -4.60 -16.29 -20.43
CA GLN A 547 -5.44 -16.03 -19.26
C GLN A 547 -6.86 -15.63 -19.68
N SER A 548 -7.02 -14.77 -20.68
CA SER A 548 -8.33 -14.42 -21.24
C SER A 548 -9.04 -15.63 -21.82
N GLY A 549 -8.33 -16.53 -22.50
CA GLY A 549 -8.91 -17.78 -22.98
C GLY A 549 -9.43 -18.68 -21.85
N LYS A 550 -8.69 -18.80 -20.74
CA LYS A 550 -9.13 -19.52 -19.53
C LYS A 550 -10.36 -18.87 -18.91
N LYS A 551 -10.39 -17.54 -18.76
CA LYS A 551 -11.52 -16.77 -18.22
C LYS A 551 -12.78 -16.89 -19.08
N LEU A 552 -12.61 -17.00 -20.40
CA LEU A 552 -13.70 -17.29 -21.35
C LEU A 552 -14.18 -18.76 -21.31
N GLY A 553 -13.61 -19.61 -20.44
CA GLY A 553 -13.96 -21.03 -20.34
C GLY A 553 -13.49 -21.86 -21.54
N LEU A 554 -12.45 -21.42 -22.25
CA LEU A 554 -11.97 -22.09 -23.46
C LEU A 554 -10.92 -23.15 -23.14
N THR A 555 -11.02 -24.27 -23.84
CA THR A 555 -10.05 -25.36 -23.91
C THR A 555 -9.30 -25.33 -25.25
N SER A 556 -8.18 -26.06 -25.34
CA SER A 556 -7.40 -26.22 -26.59
C SER A 556 -6.99 -24.90 -27.25
N ILE A 557 -6.56 -23.92 -26.45
CA ILE A 557 -6.21 -22.57 -26.93
C ILE A 557 -5.02 -22.64 -27.89
N SER A 558 -5.25 -22.26 -29.15
CA SER A 558 -4.23 -22.11 -30.18
C SER A 558 -3.96 -20.62 -30.43
N LYS A 559 -2.72 -20.20 -30.17
CA LYS A 559 -2.23 -18.84 -30.45
C LYS A 559 -1.75 -18.78 -31.91
N ARG A 560 -2.16 -17.74 -32.64
CA ARG A 560 -1.78 -17.44 -34.03
C ARG A 560 -0.68 -16.36 -34.05
N PRO A 561 0.00 -16.11 -35.19
CA PRO A 561 1.07 -15.12 -35.25
C PRO A 561 0.61 -13.73 -34.78
N PHE A 562 1.54 -13.00 -34.19
CA PHE A 562 1.40 -11.57 -33.92
C PHE A 562 1.09 -10.82 -35.22
N VAL A 563 0.25 -9.78 -35.13
CA VAL A 563 -0.21 -9.02 -36.31
C VAL A 563 0.45 -7.65 -36.33
N GLY A 564 0.92 -7.24 -37.52
CA GLY A 564 1.49 -5.90 -37.75
C GLY A 564 2.82 -5.68 -37.03
N ASP A 565 2.86 -4.68 -36.16
CA ASP A 565 3.97 -4.24 -35.31
C ASP A 565 4.15 -5.09 -34.03
N ALA A 566 3.60 -6.30 -34.01
CA ALA A 566 3.55 -7.20 -32.85
C ALA A 566 2.78 -6.67 -31.63
N ARG A 567 2.00 -5.59 -31.75
CA ARG A 567 1.14 -5.07 -30.67
C ARG A 567 -0.24 -5.69 -30.62
N SER A 568 -0.44 -6.83 -31.28
CA SER A 568 -1.67 -7.61 -31.17
C SER A 568 -1.44 -9.09 -31.41
N ILE A 569 -2.19 -9.92 -30.71
CA ILE A 569 -2.16 -11.38 -30.84
C ILE A 569 -3.56 -11.90 -31.10
N ARG A 570 -3.68 -12.83 -32.06
CA ARG A 570 -4.94 -13.55 -32.33
C ARG A 570 -4.86 -14.95 -31.73
N ALA A 571 -5.95 -15.42 -31.19
CA ALA A 571 -6.06 -16.76 -30.66
C ALA A 571 -7.44 -17.36 -30.93
N THR A 572 -7.53 -18.67 -30.75
CA THR A 572 -8.76 -19.43 -30.96
C THR A 572 -8.80 -20.54 -29.92
N GLY A 573 -9.97 -20.78 -29.34
CA GLY A 573 -10.21 -21.87 -28.40
C GLY A 573 -11.59 -22.47 -28.58
N VAL A 574 -11.86 -23.55 -27.86
CA VAL A 574 -13.13 -24.28 -27.92
C VAL A 574 -13.75 -24.30 -26.53
N ASN A 575 -14.99 -23.85 -26.37
CA ASN A 575 -15.68 -23.90 -25.08
C ASN A 575 -16.10 -25.33 -24.70
N ALA A 576 -16.70 -25.52 -23.52
CA ALA A 576 -17.15 -26.82 -23.03
C ALA A 576 -18.21 -27.48 -23.95
N GLU A 577 -18.96 -26.66 -24.68
CA GLU A 577 -20.02 -27.07 -25.61
C GLU A 577 -19.48 -27.47 -27.00
N GLY A 578 -18.19 -27.28 -27.27
CA GLY A 578 -17.56 -27.61 -28.56
C GLY A 578 -17.59 -26.47 -29.60
N ASP A 579 -18.07 -25.29 -29.23
CA ASP A 579 -18.08 -24.12 -30.09
C ASP A 579 -16.70 -23.45 -30.17
N THR A 580 -16.32 -23.04 -31.37
CA THR A 580 -15.09 -22.26 -31.59
C THR A 580 -15.31 -20.79 -31.23
N VAL A 581 -14.43 -20.24 -30.39
CA VAL A 581 -14.37 -18.82 -30.06
C VAL A 581 -13.05 -18.24 -30.59
N HIS A 582 -13.14 -17.18 -31.37
CA HIS A 582 -11.99 -16.43 -31.87
C HIS A 582 -11.84 -15.13 -31.06
N TYR A 583 -10.60 -14.79 -30.70
CA TYR A 583 -10.34 -13.55 -29.99
C TYR A 583 -9.00 -12.93 -30.38
N MET A 584 -8.87 -11.64 -30.13
CA MET A 584 -7.67 -10.85 -30.34
C MET A 584 -7.44 -9.97 -29.11
N ILE A 585 -6.19 -9.84 -28.68
CA ILE A 585 -5.80 -8.83 -27.70
C ILE A 585 -4.89 -7.83 -28.41
N ALA A 586 -5.17 -6.54 -28.25
CA ALA A 586 -4.37 -5.44 -28.78
C ALA A 586 -3.85 -4.55 -27.66
N LEU A 587 -2.61 -4.08 -27.79
CA LEU A 587 -1.95 -3.15 -26.87
C LEU A 587 -1.88 -1.75 -27.50
N ASP A 588 -2.15 -0.71 -26.70
CA ASP A 588 -2.05 0.70 -27.07
C ASP A 588 -1.68 1.55 -25.84
N GLY A 589 -0.39 1.85 -25.66
CA GLY A 589 0.09 2.51 -24.44
C GLY A 589 -0.14 1.65 -23.20
N ASP A 590 -0.86 2.16 -22.22
CA ASP A 590 -1.30 1.47 -21.01
C ASP A 590 -2.69 0.80 -21.16
N ARG A 591 -3.31 0.88 -22.34
CA ARG A 591 -4.60 0.25 -22.65
C ARG A 591 -4.43 -1.08 -23.38
N TYR A 592 -5.19 -2.07 -22.92
CA TYR A 592 -5.30 -3.40 -23.51
C TYR A 592 -6.73 -3.63 -23.97
N ASP A 593 -6.93 -4.02 -25.22
CA ASP A 593 -8.25 -4.24 -25.82
C ASP A 593 -8.44 -5.72 -26.16
N LEU A 594 -9.40 -6.39 -25.51
CA LEU A 594 -9.86 -7.72 -25.88
C LEU A 594 -11.01 -7.58 -26.88
N LEU A 595 -10.90 -8.29 -28.01
CA LEU A 595 -11.97 -8.46 -28.99
C LEU A 595 -12.28 -9.95 -29.09
N CYS A 596 -13.55 -10.35 -29.03
CA CYS A 596 -13.96 -11.75 -29.01
C CYS A 596 -15.24 -11.99 -29.84
N THR A 597 -15.34 -13.13 -30.51
CA THR A 597 -16.55 -13.53 -31.24
C THR A 597 -16.70 -15.05 -31.39
N ARG A 598 -17.96 -15.52 -31.43
CA ARG A 598 -18.34 -16.90 -31.81
C ARG A 598 -18.72 -17.03 -33.30
N ALA A 599 -18.55 -15.96 -34.08
CA ALA A 599 -18.75 -16.02 -35.52
C ALA A 599 -17.66 -16.87 -36.21
N GLY A 600 -17.95 -17.41 -37.40
CA GLY A 600 -16.97 -18.19 -38.15
C GLY A 600 -15.72 -17.38 -38.51
N ALA A 601 -14.62 -18.09 -38.80
CA ALA A 601 -13.28 -17.51 -38.99
C ALA A 601 -13.22 -16.29 -39.94
N ASP A 602 -13.99 -16.29 -41.03
CA ASP A 602 -14.03 -15.16 -41.98
C ASP A 602 -14.63 -13.88 -41.37
N LYS A 603 -15.71 -14.03 -40.61
CA LYS A 603 -16.34 -12.90 -39.89
C LYS A 603 -15.45 -12.43 -38.75
N ALA A 604 -14.81 -13.36 -38.03
CA ALA A 604 -13.85 -13.04 -36.99
C ALA A 604 -12.63 -12.26 -37.54
N SER A 605 -12.07 -12.66 -38.69
CA SER A 605 -10.97 -11.92 -39.31
C SER A 605 -11.41 -10.50 -39.67
N ARG A 606 -12.56 -10.32 -40.34
CA ARG A 606 -13.07 -8.98 -40.68
C ARG A 606 -13.27 -8.10 -39.44
N PHE A 607 -13.79 -8.66 -38.35
CA PHE A 607 -13.96 -7.95 -37.09
C PHE A 607 -12.59 -7.48 -36.54
N PHE A 608 -11.60 -8.37 -36.45
CA PHE A 608 -10.27 -8.01 -35.98
C PHE A 608 -9.53 -7.05 -36.92
N ASP A 609 -9.70 -7.21 -38.23
CA ASP A 609 -9.12 -6.35 -39.27
C ASP A 609 -9.78 -4.95 -39.31
N SER A 610 -10.94 -4.77 -38.67
CA SER A 610 -11.62 -3.49 -38.54
C SER A 610 -11.12 -2.62 -37.37
N TYR A 611 -10.43 -3.23 -36.40
CA TYR A 611 -9.92 -2.52 -35.22
C TYR A 611 -8.86 -1.47 -35.61
N ARG A 612 -9.01 -0.26 -35.08
CA ARG A 612 -8.06 0.86 -35.26
C ARG A 612 -7.81 1.53 -33.92
N ARG A 613 -6.53 1.79 -33.62
CA ARG A 613 -6.13 2.75 -32.58
C ARG A 613 -6.42 4.16 -33.09
N THR A 614 -7.09 4.96 -32.29
CA THR A 614 -7.47 6.35 -32.61
C THR A 614 -6.97 7.28 -31.52
N SER A 615 -6.83 8.56 -31.82
CA SER A 615 -6.50 9.54 -30.77
C SER A 615 -7.64 9.65 -29.76
N TYR A 616 -7.31 10.01 -28.53
CA TYR A 616 -8.31 10.43 -27.55
C TYR A 616 -9.03 11.71 -28.02
N ALA A 617 -10.27 11.88 -27.57
CA ALA A 617 -11.04 13.10 -27.80
C ALA A 617 -10.33 14.32 -27.19
N ALA A 618 -10.68 15.52 -27.66
CA ALA A 618 -10.06 16.75 -27.19
C ALA A 618 -10.32 16.94 -25.68
N VAL A 619 -9.23 17.18 -24.93
CA VAL A 619 -9.23 17.41 -23.48
C VAL A 619 -10.06 18.65 -23.14
N GLU A 620 -10.77 18.62 -22.01
CA GLU A 620 -11.41 19.80 -21.43
C GLU A 620 -10.41 20.97 -21.24
N PRO A 621 -10.87 22.24 -21.20
CA PRO A 621 -9.97 23.38 -21.04
C PRO A 621 -9.09 23.28 -19.78
N LEU A 622 -7.77 23.26 -19.98
CA LEU A 622 -6.80 23.10 -18.89
C LEU A 622 -6.70 24.36 -18.02
N ILE A 623 -6.92 24.22 -16.72
CA ILE A 623 -6.80 25.24 -15.68
C ILE A 623 -5.49 25.11 -14.90
N THR A 624 -5.04 26.17 -14.23
CA THR A 624 -3.92 26.09 -13.27
C THR A 624 -4.43 25.59 -11.93
N PHE A 625 -3.87 24.49 -11.45
CA PHE A 625 -4.12 23.93 -10.14
C PHE A 625 -2.89 24.06 -9.24
N ARG A 626 -3.13 24.25 -7.94
CA ARG A 626 -2.11 24.29 -6.89
C ARG A 626 -2.41 23.19 -5.88
N ASP A 627 -1.53 22.20 -5.80
CA ASP A 627 -1.59 21.17 -4.78
C ASP A 627 -0.92 21.65 -3.49
N THR A 628 -1.69 21.77 -2.41
CA THR A 628 -1.18 22.20 -1.10
C THR A 628 -0.70 21.04 -0.24
N LEU A 629 -1.07 19.80 -0.57
CA LEU A 629 -0.59 18.58 0.08
C LEU A 629 0.76 18.17 -0.50
N MET A 630 0.92 18.26 -1.82
CA MET A 630 2.15 17.92 -2.54
C MET A 630 2.98 19.15 -2.91
N HIS A 631 2.59 20.37 -2.50
CA HIS A 631 3.39 21.60 -2.62
C HIS A 631 3.89 21.94 -4.04
N PHE A 632 3.01 21.82 -5.05
CA PHE A 632 3.31 22.17 -6.43
C PHE A 632 2.12 22.80 -7.16
N SER A 633 2.35 23.28 -8.39
CA SER A 633 1.29 23.71 -9.32
C SER A 633 1.49 23.13 -10.72
N VAL A 634 0.38 22.86 -11.42
CA VAL A 634 0.31 22.24 -12.76
C VAL A 634 -0.88 22.79 -13.55
N ARG A 635 -0.95 22.48 -14.84
CA ARG A 635 -2.13 22.66 -15.68
C ARG A 635 -2.82 21.32 -15.91
N THR A 636 -4.09 21.21 -15.51
CA THR A 636 -4.92 19.99 -15.62
C THR A 636 -6.37 20.32 -16.02
N SER A 637 -7.17 19.32 -16.34
CA SER A 637 -8.57 19.40 -16.80
C SER A 637 -9.54 19.96 -15.75
N SER A 638 -9.39 19.62 -14.46
CA SER A 638 -10.26 20.18 -13.42
C SER A 638 -9.60 20.21 -12.02
N THR A 639 -10.17 21.01 -11.09
CA THR A 639 -9.79 21.01 -9.67
C THR A 639 -10.40 19.83 -8.89
N HIS A 640 -11.42 19.19 -9.47
CA HIS A 640 -12.13 18.00 -8.97
C HIS A 640 -11.20 16.78 -8.99
N ASP A 641 -10.42 16.66 -10.09
CA ASP A 641 -9.45 15.59 -10.41
C ASP A 641 -8.43 15.32 -9.29
N GLN A 642 -8.22 16.28 -8.38
CA GLN A 642 -7.12 16.30 -7.43
C GLN A 642 -7.58 16.43 -5.97
N LEU A 643 -8.87 16.67 -5.74
CA LEU A 643 -9.46 16.58 -4.39
C LEU A 643 -9.48 15.12 -3.93
N MET A 644 -9.71 14.18 -4.86
CA MET A 644 -9.80 12.73 -4.63
C MET A 644 -8.45 12.06 -4.35
N ASP A 645 -7.38 12.49 -5.02
CA ASP A 645 -6.01 12.09 -4.67
C ASP A 645 -5.62 12.58 -3.28
N ARG A 646 -6.12 13.76 -2.88
CA ARG A 646 -6.02 14.16 -1.48
C ARG A 646 -6.79 13.20 -0.60
N VAL A 647 -7.98 12.71 -0.94
CA VAL A 647 -8.73 11.78 -0.07
C VAL A 647 -8.10 10.37 0.02
N ALA A 648 -7.63 9.79 -1.09
CA ALA A 648 -6.98 8.48 -1.11
C ALA A 648 -5.55 8.54 -0.53
N GLY A 649 -4.80 9.57 -0.90
CA GLY A 649 -3.56 9.96 -0.23
C GLY A 649 -3.76 10.24 1.24
N PHE A 650 -4.89 10.85 1.59
CA PHE A 650 -5.28 11.13 2.97
C PHE A 650 -5.53 9.85 3.73
N ALA A 651 -6.09 8.77 3.18
CA ALA A 651 -6.24 7.51 3.93
C ALA A 651 -4.89 6.88 4.32
N ASN A 652 -3.94 6.81 3.39
CA ASN A 652 -2.59 6.30 3.68
C ASN A 652 -1.83 7.25 4.63
N TYR A 653 -1.88 8.55 4.35
CA TYR A 653 -1.39 9.61 5.23
C TYR A 653 -2.07 9.57 6.60
N PHE A 654 -3.35 9.23 6.70
CA PHE A 654 -4.13 9.17 7.94
C PHE A 654 -3.74 7.96 8.76
N GLN A 655 -3.40 6.83 8.14
CA GLN A 655 -2.83 5.69 8.85
C GLN A 655 -1.42 6.01 9.39
N GLU A 656 -0.58 6.69 8.61
CA GLU A 656 0.74 7.18 9.04
C GLU A 656 0.62 8.28 10.11
N LEU A 657 -0.36 9.18 9.98
CA LEU A 657 -0.67 10.23 10.95
C LEU A 657 -1.20 9.65 12.25
N LEU A 658 -2.06 8.62 12.21
CA LEU A 658 -2.52 7.91 13.39
C LEU A 658 -1.37 7.21 14.12
N GLN A 659 -0.42 6.64 13.38
CA GLN A 659 0.77 6.00 13.97
C GLN A 659 1.74 7.03 14.57
N SER A 660 1.97 8.16 13.90
CA SER A 660 2.87 9.22 14.35
C SER A 660 2.27 10.10 15.47
N ALA A 661 0.98 10.44 15.40
CA ALA A 661 0.26 11.19 16.44
C ALA A 661 0.25 10.44 17.77
N SER A 662 0.33 9.10 17.76
CA SER A 662 0.50 8.31 18.99
C SER A 662 1.76 8.65 19.78
N LYS A 663 2.77 9.29 19.15
CA LYS A 663 4.06 9.64 19.74
C LYS A 663 4.23 11.13 20.12
N LYS A 664 3.32 12.03 19.70
CA LYS A 664 3.38 13.49 19.96
C LYS A 664 4.70 14.20 19.62
N GLU A 665 5.43 13.72 18.62
CA GLU A 665 6.69 14.34 18.20
C GLU A 665 6.49 15.21 16.97
N ASN A 666 7.05 16.42 16.98
CA ASN A 666 7.14 17.23 15.76
C ASN A 666 8.17 16.60 14.83
N VAL A 667 7.68 15.90 13.80
CA VAL A 667 8.48 15.19 12.78
C VAL A 667 8.72 16.05 11.52
N SER A 668 8.54 17.37 11.58
CA SER A 668 8.72 18.26 10.41
C SER A 668 10.15 18.25 9.85
N HIS A 669 11.13 17.82 10.63
CA HIS A 669 12.53 17.69 10.22
C HIS A 669 12.88 16.30 9.68
N GLN A 670 12.00 15.32 9.82
CA GLN A 670 12.25 13.95 9.37
C GLN A 670 12.03 13.79 7.86
N HIS A 671 12.59 12.73 7.30
CA HIS A 671 12.29 12.30 5.92
C HIS A 671 10.79 12.00 5.80
N GLU A 672 10.21 12.37 4.67
CA GLU A 672 8.83 12.10 4.34
C GLU A 672 8.72 11.75 2.86
N GLU A 673 7.97 10.70 2.54
CA GLU A 673 7.66 10.32 1.17
C GLU A 673 6.14 10.24 0.98
N ARG A 674 5.62 10.86 -0.08
CA ARG A 674 4.21 10.78 -0.46
C ARG A 674 4.10 10.38 -1.94
N LYS A 675 3.13 9.53 -2.27
CA LYS A 675 2.91 9.02 -3.63
C LYS A 675 1.46 9.20 -4.02
N LEU A 676 1.18 9.90 -5.11
CA LEU A 676 -0.17 10.13 -5.64
C LEU A 676 -0.23 9.91 -7.16
N LEU A 677 -1.40 9.49 -7.67
CA LEU A 677 -1.62 9.21 -9.09
C LEU A 677 -2.66 10.20 -9.66
N TYR A 678 -2.18 11.22 -10.34
CA TYR A 678 -3.02 12.25 -10.96
C TYR A 678 -3.64 11.75 -12.25
N ARG A 679 -4.94 11.98 -12.51
CA ARG A 679 -5.62 11.51 -13.73
C ARG A 679 -6.46 12.57 -14.42
N SER A 680 -6.73 12.36 -15.71
CA SER A 680 -7.66 13.18 -16.51
C SER A 680 -9.11 12.76 -16.29
N THR A 681 -10.04 13.71 -16.27
CA THR A 681 -11.50 13.44 -16.25
C THR A 681 -12.09 13.03 -17.59
N SER A 682 -11.38 13.30 -18.68
CA SER A 682 -11.90 13.18 -20.05
C SER A 682 -11.27 12.04 -20.85
N THR A 683 -10.18 11.50 -20.34
CA THR A 683 -9.32 10.50 -21.00
C THR A 683 -8.73 9.56 -19.95
N PRO A 684 -8.39 8.31 -20.29
CA PRO A 684 -7.82 7.34 -19.36
C PRO A 684 -6.33 7.59 -19.07
N GLU A 685 -5.92 8.85 -18.91
CA GLU A 685 -4.52 9.28 -18.80
C GLU A 685 -4.13 9.56 -17.36
N ALA A 686 -2.89 9.23 -16.97
CA ALA A 686 -2.42 9.36 -15.59
C ALA A 686 -0.95 9.81 -15.49
N VAL A 687 -0.62 10.56 -14.43
CA VAL A 687 0.75 10.92 -14.03
C VAL A 687 0.96 10.53 -12.58
N TYR A 688 1.89 9.62 -12.35
CA TYR A 688 2.32 9.24 -11.00
C TYR A 688 3.31 10.26 -10.46
N VAL A 689 3.11 10.75 -9.24
CA VAL A 689 3.94 11.77 -8.61
C VAL A 689 4.40 11.26 -7.26
N VAL A 690 5.72 11.14 -7.10
CA VAL A 690 6.39 10.91 -5.82
C VAL A 690 6.95 12.23 -5.33
N PHE A 691 6.59 12.62 -4.12
CA PHE A 691 7.20 13.71 -3.37
C PHE A 691 8.07 13.12 -2.27
N GLU A 692 9.35 13.45 -2.29
CA GLU A 692 10.31 13.07 -1.26
C GLU A 692 10.84 14.34 -0.58
N ARG A 693 10.47 14.56 0.67
CA ARG A 693 11.12 15.55 1.54
C ARG A 693 12.28 14.88 2.23
N PHE A 694 13.47 15.41 2.01
CA PHE A 694 14.66 14.93 2.69
C PHE A 694 14.66 15.35 4.15
N HIS A 695 15.30 14.55 5.00
CA HIS A 695 15.53 14.91 6.39
C HIS A 695 16.28 16.25 6.48
N HIS A 696 15.88 17.17 7.35
CA HIS A 696 16.37 18.56 7.41
C HIS A 696 17.90 18.64 7.43
N PHE A 697 18.53 17.81 8.26
CA PHE A 697 19.98 17.79 8.46
C PHE A 697 20.77 16.85 7.52
N ILE A 698 20.12 16.19 6.55
CA ILE A 698 20.86 15.35 5.61
C ILE A 698 21.79 16.20 4.72
N THR A 699 22.95 15.65 4.40
CA THR A 699 23.86 16.22 3.43
C THR A 699 24.42 15.15 2.49
N MET A 700 24.36 15.42 1.20
CA MET A 700 24.98 14.65 0.12
C MET A 700 26.27 15.32 -0.31
N ASP A 701 27.33 14.54 -0.52
CA ASP A 701 28.68 15.06 -0.76
C ASP A 701 29.02 15.19 -2.24
N ASP A 702 28.34 14.43 -3.09
CA ASP A 702 28.56 14.39 -4.54
C ASP A 702 27.23 14.54 -5.28
N GLU A 703 27.04 15.67 -5.96
CA GLU A 703 25.84 15.93 -6.77
C GLU A 703 25.76 14.99 -7.98
N ASP A 704 26.89 14.73 -8.65
CA ASP A 704 26.89 13.89 -9.84
C ASP A 704 26.62 12.43 -9.44
N GLY A 705 27.28 11.95 -8.37
CA GLY A 705 27.01 10.65 -7.76
C GLY A 705 25.56 10.46 -7.34
N PHE A 706 24.95 11.46 -6.69
CA PHE A 706 23.52 11.42 -6.31
C PHE A 706 22.60 11.24 -7.53
N TRP A 707 22.85 11.97 -8.62
CA TRP A 707 22.01 11.85 -9.82
C TRP A 707 22.25 10.55 -10.58
N GLU A 708 23.49 10.06 -10.63
CA GLU A 708 23.78 8.75 -11.22
C GLU A 708 23.10 7.63 -10.42
N GLU A 709 23.17 7.67 -9.08
CA GLU A 709 22.47 6.71 -8.22
C GLU A 709 20.96 6.77 -8.44
N ARG A 710 20.36 7.96 -8.50
CA ARG A 710 18.91 8.08 -8.72
C ARG A 710 18.48 7.60 -10.11
N VAL A 711 19.28 7.84 -11.15
CA VAL A 711 19.04 7.28 -12.49
C VAL A 711 19.16 5.75 -12.45
N LYS A 712 20.19 5.24 -11.77
CA LYS A 712 20.47 3.81 -11.61
C LYS A 712 19.33 3.09 -10.89
N GLU A 713 18.86 3.63 -9.77
CA GLU A 713 17.69 3.13 -9.03
C GLU A 713 16.47 3.00 -9.94
N LEU A 714 16.19 4.01 -10.76
CA LEU A 714 15.04 4.00 -11.67
C LEU A 714 15.18 3.02 -12.85
N SER A 715 16.41 2.78 -13.34
CA SER A 715 16.66 1.90 -14.48
C SER A 715 16.88 0.44 -14.08
N GLU A 716 17.69 0.18 -13.07
CA GLU A 716 18.14 -1.17 -12.70
C GLU A 716 17.10 -1.93 -11.88
N SER A 717 16.38 -1.26 -10.97
CA SER A 717 15.36 -1.93 -10.14
C SER A 717 14.16 -2.45 -10.95
N GLY A 718 14.02 -2.03 -12.21
CA GLY A 718 12.89 -2.37 -13.09
C GLY A 718 13.28 -3.07 -14.39
N LEU A 719 14.55 -3.44 -14.58
CA LEU A 719 15.08 -3.99 -15.83
C LEU A 719 14.84 -3.06 -17.05
N LEU A 720 14.76 -1.74 -16.83
CA LEU A 720 14.52 -0.73 -17.86
C LEU A 720 15.82 -0.05 -18.26
N GLN A 721 16.01 0.19 -19.55
CA GLN A 721 17.18 0.90 -20.07
C GLN A 721 16.87 2.38 -20.29
N VAL A 722 17.83 3.25 -19.97
CA VAL A 722 17.78 4.67 -20.30
C VAL A 722 17.97 4.84 -21.83
N LYS A 723 16.92 5.33 -22.52
CA LYS A 723 16.94 5.61 -23.97
C LYS A 723 17.35 7.04 -24.30
N ASP A 724 16.93 8.00 -23.49
CA ASP A 724 17.33 9.40 -23.57
C ASP A 724 17.38 9.99 -22.15
N ARG A 725 18.31 10.91 -21.93
CA ARG A 725 18.51 11.64 -20.66
C ARG A 725 18.81 13.08 -20.96
N ARG A 726 18.07 13.99 -20.33
CA ARG A 726 18.30 15.44 -20.41
C ARG A 726 18.34 16.02 -19.01
N MET A 727 19.41 16.75 -18.72
CA MET A 727 19.56 17.47 -17.47
C MET A 727 19.61 18.96 -17.75
N THR A 728 18.79 19.72 -17.05
CA THR A 728 18.70 21.19 -17.16
C THR A 728 18.63 21.81 -15.76
N GLY A 729 18.96 23.09 -15.66
CA GLY A 729 19.09 23.77 -14.36
C GLY A 729 20.44 23.52 -13.69
N GLU A 730 20.71 24.28 -12.64
CA GLU A 730 21.94 24.22 -11.85
C GLU A 730 21.59 23.93 -10.38
N LYS A 731 22.40 23.08 -9.73
CA LYS A 731 22.31 22.76 -8.29
C LYS A 731 20.87 22.37 -7.88
N GLU A 732 20.34 22.98 -6.83
CA GLU A 732 19.07 22.64 -6.15
C GLU A 732 17.80 22.99 -6.95
N ALA A 733 17.93 23.41 -8.21
CA ALA A 733 16.84 23.57 -9.17
C ALA A 733 16.96 22.62 -10.37
N ARG A 734 17.79 21.58 -10.26
CA ARG A 734 18.02 20.60 -11.32
C ARG A 734 16.71 19.92 -11.73
N ARG A 735 16.51 19.79 -13.03
CA ARG A 735 15.46 19.00 -13.67
C ARG A 735 16.09 17.94 -14.55
N VAL A 736 15.77 16.69 -14.28
CA VAL A 736 16.24 15.52 -15.04
C VAL A 736 15.05 14.87 -15.72
N GLU A 737 15.09 14.80 -17.05
CA GLU A 737 14.11 14.06 -17.85
C GLU A 737 14.76 12.77 -18.36
N LEU A 738 14.10 11.65 -18.12
CA LEU A 738 14.52 10.32 -18.55
C LEU A 738 13.43 9.68 -19.40
N TYR A 739 13.86 8.89 -20.37
CA TYR A 739 13.02 7.97 -21.11
C TYR A 739 13.51 6.56 -20.85
N LEU A 740 12.75 5.80 -20.08
CA LEU A 740 13.07 4.43 -19.69
C LEU A 740 12.28 3.45 -20.55
N ALA A 741 12.90 2.39 -21.05
CA ALA A 741 12.21 1.36 -21.82
C ALA A 741 12.89 0.00 -21.70
N ASP A 742 12.09 -1.07 -21.74
CA ASP A 742 12.60 -2.41 -21.99
C ASP A 742 13.09 -2.52 -23.44
N SER A 743 14.14 -3.31 -23.66
CA SER A 743 14.74 -3.60 -24.97
C SER A 743 13.76 -4.17 -26.02
N ALA A 744 12.67 -4.83 -25.61
CA ALA A 744 11.67 -5.42 -26.51
C ALA A 744 10.23 -4.98 -26.19
N CYS A 745 10.05 -3.74 -25.73
CA CYS A 745 8.74 -3.12 -25.50
C CYS A 745 8.54 -1.91 -26.45
N SER A 746 7.32 -1.74 -26.97
CA SER A 746 6.93 -0.56 -27.75
C SER A 746 6.59 0.67 -26.89
N ARG A 747 6.67 0.56 -25.56
CA ARG A 747 6.30 1.63 -24.63
C ARG A 747 7.54 2.15 -23.95
N THR A 748 7.49 3.41 -23.56
CA THR A 748 8.51 4.04 -22.71
C THR A 748 7.84 4.61 -21.46
N VAL A 749 8.59 4.75 -20.37
CA VAL A 749 8.19 5.55 -19.22
C VAL A 749 8.96 6.85 -19.31
N ARG A 750 8.23 7.96 -19.43
CA ARG A 750 8.82 9.30 -19.28
C ARG A 750 8.86 9.64 -17.80
N VAL A 751 10.05 9.90 -17.29
CA VAL A 751 10.28 10.33 -15.91
C VAL A 751 10.78 11.76 -15.91
N VAL A 752 10.20 12.61 -15.05
CA VAL A 752 10.70 13.96 -14.77
C VAL A 752 10.99 14.05 -13.29
N MET A 753 12.27 14.19 -12.96
CA MET A 753 12.72 14.51 -11.62
C MET A 753 12.96 16.02 -11.51
N GLN A 754 12.31 16.66 -10.56
CA GLN A 754 12.43 18.09 -10.30
C GLN A 754 12.90 18.29 -8.86
N GLN A 755 14.15 18.73 -8.70
CA GLN A 755 14.67 19.12 -7.39
C GLN A 755 14.16 20.50 -6.99
N CYS A 756 13.93 20.66 -5.69
CA CYS A 756 13.77 21.95 -5.02
C CYS A 756 14.51 21.90 -3.67
N PRO A 757 14.76 23.04 -3.00
CA PRO A 757 15.49 23.05 -1.74
C PRO A 757 14.80 22.18 -0.66
N GLY A 758 15.48 21.10 -0.28
CA GLY A 758 15.02 20.14 0.72
C GLY A 758 14.07 19.03 0.23
N ALA A 759 13.75 18.97 -1.06
CA ALA A 759 12.87 17.93 -1.59
C ALA A 759 13.10 17.57 -3.07
N LEU A 760 12.65 16.39 -3.47
CA LEU A 760 12.67 15.88 -4.83
C LEU A 760 11.27 15.44 -5.25
N TYR A 761 10.85 15.86 -6.44
CA TYR A 761 9.65 15.34 -7.08
C TYR A 761 10.05 14.40 -8.20
N THR A 762 9.43 13.21 -8.27
CA THR A 762 9.57 12.28 -9.39
C THR A 762 8.21 12.05 -10.01
N LEU A 763 8.02 12.58 -11.22
CA LEU A 763 6.82 12.40 -12.04
C LEU A 763 7.05 11.28 -13.06
N ARG A 764 6.08 10.39 -13.26
CA ARG A 764 6.16 9.27 -14.21
C ARG A 764 4.87 9.11 -14.99
N THR A 765 4.99 8.87 -16.30
CA THR A 765 3.86 8.52 -17.18
C THR A 765 4.34 7.56 -18.26
N VAL A 766 3.46 6.67 -18.71
CA VAL A 766 3.71 5.87 -19.91
C VAL A 766 3.64 6.79 -21.14
N ALA A 767 4.54 6.58 -22.10
CA ALA A 767 4.62 7.26 -23.38
C ALA A 767 4.82 6.23 -24.50
N ASP A 768 4.48 6.61 -25.74
CA ASP A 768 4.65 5.75 -26.90
C ASP A 768 6.13 5.59 -27.33
N GLU A 769 6.41 4.85 -28.41
CA GLU A 769 7.77 4.63 -28.95
C GLU A 769 8.54 5.91 -29.28
N ARG A 770 7.87 7.05 -29.44
CA ARG A 770 8.50 8.34 -29.74
C ARG A 770 8.80 9.13 -28.48
N GLY A 771 8.46 8.60 -27.30
CA GLY A 771 8.57 9.30 -26.02
C GLY A 771 7.61 10.49 -25.92
N VAL A 772 6.53 10.51 -26.71
CA VAL A 772 5.56 11.60 -26.66
C VAL A 772 4.39 11.12 -25.79
N PRO A 773 4.29 11.59 -24.53
CA PRO A 773 3.07 11.37 -23.78
C PRO A 773 1.91 12.08 -24.48
N THR A 774 0.70 11.67 -24.15
CA THR A 774 -0.50 12.29 -24.70
C THR A 774 -0.66 13.75 -24.22
N ALA A 775 -1.54 14.52 -24.87
CA ALA A 775 -1.59 15.97 -24.72
C ALA A 775 -1.85 16.45 -23.27
N TRP A 776 -2.68 15.74 -22.49
CA TRP A 776 -2.93 16.08 -21.09
C TRP A 776 -1.72 15.79 -20.21
N ALA A 777 -1.14 14.59 -20.29
CA ALA A 777 0.02 14.20 -19.49
C ALA A 777 1.22 15.09 -19.83
N ASP A 778 1.49 15.35 -21.11
CA ASP A 778 2.56 16.27 -21.51
C ASP A 778 2.36 17.66 -20.90
N SER A 779 1.13 18.21 -20.95
CA SER A 779 0.82 19.49 -20.30
C SER A 779 1.08 19.44 -18.80
N PHE A 780 0.71 18.36 -18.12
CA PHE A 780 0.97 18.19 -16.68
C PHE A 780 2.47 18.26 -16.37
N LEU A 781 3.29 17.45 -17.05
CA LEU A 781 4.74 17.40 -16.82
C LEU A 781 5.46 18.71 -17.21
N VAL A 782 5.03 19.37 -18.29
CA VAL A 782 5.64 20.63 -18.78
C VAL A 782 5.26 21.81 -17.88
N SER A 783 4.04 21.83 -17.36
CA SER A 783 3.54 22.91 -16.50
C SER A 783 3.88 22.75 -15.02
N PHE A 784 4.45 21.62 -14.60
CA PHE A 784 4.83 21.36 -13.21
C PHE A 784 5.80 22.40 -12.65
N ARG A 785 5.42 23.05 -11.55
CA ARG A 785 6.22 24.05 -10.82
C ARG A 785 6.11 23.82 -9.31
N THR A 786 7.22 23.85 -8.61
CA THR A 786 7.25 23.85 -7.13
C THR A 786 7.13 25.29 -6.60
N ASP A 787 6.55 25.46 -5.41
CA ASP A 787 6.32 26.79 -4.81
C ASP A 787 6.77 26.89 -3.35
N THR A 788 7.38 25.82 -2.82
CA THR A 788 7.73 25.66 -1.40
C THR A 788 9.20 25.29 -1.25
N VAL A 789 9.86 25.85 -0.23
CA VAL A 789 11.22 25.52 0.22
C VAL A 789 11.09 24.83 1.57
N PHE A 790 11.64 23.61 1.69
CA PHE A 790 11.48 22.79 2.89
C PHE A 790 12.65 22.90 3.85
N SER A 791 13.86 22.95 3.31
CA SER A 791 15.10 23.16 4.06
C SER A 791 16.13 23.84 3.17
N GLU A 792 17.26 24.26 3.74
CA GLU A 792 18.45 24.54 2.93
C GLU A 792 18.81 23.27 2.16
N GLY A 793 19.24 23.35 0.91
CA GLY A 793 19.28 22.13 0.11
C GLY A 793 20.39 21.15 0.48
N ILE A 794 20.28 19.98 -0.15
CA ILE A 794 20.87 18.74 0.34
C ILE A 794 22.37 18.63 0.09
N PHE A 795 22.98 19.52 -0.69
CA PHE A 795 24.42 19.52 -0.95
C PHE A 795 25.19 20.51 -0.06
N ARG A 796 24.50 21.14 0.91
CA ARG A 796 25.10 22.02 1.90
C ARG A 796 25.33 21.26 3.20
N LYS A 797 26.53 21.40 3.76
CA LYS A 797 26.90 20.88 5.09
C LYS A 797 26.14 21.65 6.18
N LYS A 798 25.48 20.92 7.08
CA LYS A 798 24.58 21.47 8.12
C LYS A 798 25.02 21.16 9.55
N GLY A 799 26.26 20.69 9.76
CA GLY A 799 26.82 20.38 11.07
C GLY A 799 26.77 21.56 12.05
N ALA A 800 27.23 22.74 11.61
CA ALA A 800 27.15 23.99 12.38
C ALA A 800 25.71 24.36 12.80
N GLU A 801 24.74 24.21 11.88
CA GLU A 801 23.33 24.49 12.17
C GLU A 801 22.78 23.52 13.22
N LEU A 802 23.07 22.23 13.07
CA LEU A 802 22.66 21.19 14.02
C LEU A 802 23.21 21.48 15.42
N LEU A 803 24.50 21.81 15.54
CA LEU A 803 25.11 22.17 16.82
C LEU A 803 24.52 23.45 17.39
N SER A 804 24.18 24.43 16.55
CA SER A 804 23.49 25.65 16.99
C SER A 804 22.08 25.36 17.51
N TRP A 805 21.36 24.41 16.92
CA TRP A 805 20.02 24.01 17.37
C TRP A 805 20.08 23.25 18.69
N LEU A 806 21.04 22.34 18.84
CA LEU A 806 21.28 21.61 20.09
C LEU A 806 21.59 22.55 21.27
N ASN A 807 22.45 23.54 21.05
CA ASN A 807 22.88 24.47 22.09
C ASN A 807 21.97 25.71 22.22
N GLY A 808 20.90 25.77 21.41
CA GLY A 808 19.98 26.89 21.34
C GLY A 808 18.97 26.94 22.50
N ALA A 809 18.31 28.10 22.65
CA ALA A 809 17.24 28.27 23.65
C ALA A 809 15.86 27.76 23.17
N ASP A 810 15.72 27.46 21.87
CA ASP A 810 14.48 26.93 21.30
C ASP A 810 14.36 25.44 21.60
N SER A 811 13.42 25.09 22.48
CA SER A 811 13.20 23.71 22.93
C SER A 811 12.79 22.77 21.79
N THR A 812 12.11 23.28 20.76
CA THR A 812 11.67 22.50 19.60
C THR A 812 12.87 22.17 18.73
N HIS A 813 13.67 23.15 18.34
CA HIS A 813 14.90 22.91 17.58
C HIS A 813 15.88 22.00 18.33
N ALA A 814 16.03 22.19 19.64
CA ALA A 814 16.86 21.30 20.45
C ALA A 814 16.34 19.85 20.43
N ALA A 815 15.02 19.63 20.49
CA ALA A 815 14.42 18.30 20.39
C ALA A 815 14.63 17.66 19.01
N GLN A 816 14.42 18.43 17.95
CA GLN A 816 14.63 17.97 16.58
C GLN A 816 16.10 17.62 16.35
N ALA A 817 17.02 18.54 16.66
CA ALA A 817 18.46 18.32 16.51
C ALA A 817 18.98 17.14 17.34
N ARG A 818 18.39 16.89 18.53
CA ARG A 818 18.65 15.67 19.32
C ARG A 818 18.26 14.42 18.54
N SER A 819 17.02 14.32 18.08
CA SER A 819 16.54 13.15 17.31
C SER A 819 17.29 12.97 15.98
N SER A 820 17.92 14.04 15.48
CA SER A 820 18.63 14.10 14.21
C SER A 820 20.15 14.00 14.32
N PHE A 821 20.72 13.83 15.51
CA PHE A 821 22.17 13.97 15.72
C PHE A 821 23.00 13.07 14.79
N TYR A 822 22.52 11.85 14.54
CA TYR A 822 23.14 10.87 13.67
C TYR A 822 23.20 11.30 12.19
N GLN A 823 22.30 12.18 11.76
CA GLN A 823 22.21 12.69 10.38
C GLN A 823 23.24 13.80 10.08
N GLY A 824 23.86 14.37 11.12
CA GLY A 824 24.79 15.48 10.97
C GLY A 824 26.11 15.09 10.31
N ASN A 825 26.49 15.86 9.29
CA ASN A 825 27.83 15.89 8.71
C ASN A 825 28.54 17.17 9.15
N TYR A 826 29.71 17.01 9.78
CA TYR A 826 30.48 18.09 10.40
C TYR A 826 31.76 18.39 9.60
N GLU A 827 32.21 19.63 9.65
CA GLU A 827 33.47 20.09 9.05
C GLU A 827 34.53 20.33 10.14
N ASP A 828 35.81 20.44 9.74
CA ASP A 828 36.91 20.70 10.68
C ASP A 828 36.69 21.97 11.53
N ALA A 829 35.97 22.96 10.98
CA ALA A 829 35.62 24.20 11.67
C ALA A 829 34.59 24.00 12.79
N ASP A 830 33.80 22.92 12.75
CA ASP A 830 32.77 22.61 13.76
C ASP A 830 33.36 21.92 15.00
N ALA A 831 34.62 21.46 14.94
CA ALA A 831 35.25 20.72 16.03
C ALA A 831 35.19 21.44 17.39
N PRO A 832 35.45 22.76 17.52
CA PRO A 832 35.33 23.45 18.81
C PRO A 832 33.92 23.39 19.41
N ASP A 833 32.87 23.52 18.60
CA ASP A 833 31.48 23.51 19.06
C ASP A 833 31.01 22.09 19.39
N LEU A 834 31.45 21.08 18.64
CA LEU A 834 31.22 19.67 18.95
C LEU A 834 31.92 19.26 20.26
N ILE A 835 33.16 19.75 20.49
CA ILE A 835 33.88 19.59 21.76
C ILE A 835 33.09 20.26 22.91
N ALA A 836 32.54 21.45 22.71
CA ALA A 836 31.72 22.13 23.70
C ALA A 836 30.46 21.32 24.05
N TYR A 837 29.79 20.75 23.04
CA TYR A 837 28.64 19.87 23.25
C TYR A 837 29.00 18.62 24.06
N ILE A 838 30.11 17.93 23.76
CA ILE A 838 30.56 16.73 24.51
C ILE A 838 30.84 17.05 25.98
N LYS A 839 31.25 18.29 26.30
CA LYS A 839 31.47 18.76 27.67
C LYS A 839 30.17 19.10 28.42
N SER A 840 29.06 19.26 27.72
CA SER A 840 27.77 19.64 28.32
C SER A 840 27.19 18.54 29.22
N ASN A 841 26.31 18.93 30.15
CA ASN A 841 25.55 17.97 30.95
C ASN A 841 24.60 17.12 30.11
N GLU A 842 24.14 17.67 28.98
CA GLU A 842 23.21 17.01 28.09
C GLU A 842 23.85 15.85 27.34
N ALA A 843 25.07 16.02 26.82
CA ALA A 843 25.81 14.92 26.22
C ALA A 843 26.14 13.84 27.26
N ARG A 844 26.35 14.20 28.53
CA ARG A 844 26.68 13.24 29.60
C ARG A 844 25.51 12.42 30.10
N ASP A 845 24.30 12.70 29.64
CA ASP A 845 23.11 11.94 29.98
C ASP A 845 23.11 10.57 29.26
N PRO A 846 23.27 9.45 29.99
CA PRO A 846 23.35 8.12 29.38
C PRO A 846 22.05 7.70 28.70
N GLU A 847 20.89 8.26 29.08
CA GLU A 847 19.62 7.97 28.41
C GLU A 847 19.53 8.60 27.01
N LYS A 848 20.38 9.59 26.71
CA LYS A 848 20.39 10.30 25.43
C LYS A 848 21.41 9.78 24.42
N GLY A 849 22.37 8.94 24.81
CA GLY A 849 23.28 8.21 23.89
C GLY A 849 24.21 9.03 22.98
N HIS A 850 24.15 10.37 22.95
CA HIS A 850 24.86 11.17 21.94
C HIS A 850 26.35 11.39 22.20
N ARG A 851 26.87 11.12 23.41
CA ARG A 851 28.27 11.44 23.75
C ARG A 851 29.26 10.64 22.93
N THR A 852 29.07 9.32 22.85
CA THR A 852 29.95 8.40 22.14
C THR A 852 29.88 8.67 20.64
N VAL A 853 28.70 8.96 20.11
CA VAL A 853 28.47 9.36 18.71
C VAL A 853 29.17 10.69 18.41
N ALA A 854 29.12 11.67 19.31
CA ALA A 854 29.79 12.95 19.12
C ALA A 854 31.33 12.80 19.11
N ILE A 855 31.85 11.93 19.98
CA ILE A 855 33.28 11.57 20.01
C ILE A 855 33.68 10.84 18.73
N ASP A 856 32.85 9.91 18.26
CA ASP A 856 33.03 9.18 17.01
C ASP A 856 33.12 10.15 15.81
N LYS A 857 32.18 11.08 15.69
CA LYS A 857 32.15 12.12 14.66
C LYS A 857 33.36 13.05 14.71
N LEU A 858 33.86 13.40 15.91
CA LEU A 858 35.12 14.16 16.06
C LEU A 858 36.32 13.42 15.44
N GLY A 859 36.30 12.08 15.44
CA GLY A 859 37.36 11.26 14.88
C GLY A 859 37.65 11.52 13.40
N GLY A 860 36.65 11.97 12.64
CA GLY A 860 36.79 12.35 11.23
C GLY A 860 37.29 13.78 10.99
N LEU A 861 37.39 14.63 12.03
CA LEU A 861 37.74 16.04 11.90
C LEU A 861 39.22 16.30 12.18
N HIS A 862 39.91 17.01 11.30
CA HIS A 862 41.36 17.25 11.35
C HIS A 862 41.70 18.62 11.99
N HIS A 863 41.11 18.91 13.16
CA HIS A 863 41.33 20.16 13.88
C HIS A 863 42.35 20.02 15.03
N PRO A 864 43.27 20.99 15.28
CA PRO A 864 44.34 20.87 16.28
C PRO A 864 43.89 20.60 17.73
N GLN A 865 42.62 20.87 18.06
CA GLN A 865 42.06 20.61 19.40
C GLN A 865 41.58 19.16 19.60
N VAL A 866 41.37 18.39 18.52
CA VAL A 866 40.72 17.07 18.57
C VAL A 866 41.57 16.07 19.36
N ILE A 867 42.79 15.78 18.91
CA ILE A 867 43.66 14.78 19.57
C ILE A 867 43.93 15.12 21.05
N PRO A 868 44.28 16.37 21.43
CA PRO A 868 44.44 16.74 22.84
C PRO A 868 43.17 16.53 23.66
N PHE A 869 42.00 16.85 23.11
CA PHE A 869 40.73 16.67 23.78
C PHE A 869 40.34 15.20 23.93
N LEU A 870 40.53 14.38 22.90
CA LEU A 870 40.31 12.94 22.95
C LEU A 870 41.17 12.29 24.05
N ARG A 871 42.45 12.66 24.15
CA ARG A 871 43.33 12.22 25.25
C ARG A 871 42.76 12.61 26.63
N GLU A 872 42.29 13.85 26.79
CA GLU A 872 41.65 14.30 28.04
C GLU A 872 40.40 13.48 28.36
N GLN A 873 39.57 13.18 27.36
CA GLN A 873 38.33 12.41 27.56
C GLN A 873 38.61 10.94 27.92
N TYR A 874 39.65 10.32 27.38
CA TYR A 874 40.04 8.97 27.77
C TYR A 874 40.36 8.89 29.27
N VAL A 875 41.17 9.83 29.77
CA VAL A 875 41.54 9.89 31.19
C VAL A 875 40.34 10.26 32.06
N ALA A 876 39.47 11.15 31.59
CA ALA A 876 38.27 11.58 32.32
C ALA A 876 37.13 10.55 32.30
N ALA A 877 37.20 9.52 31.46
CA ALA A 877 36.14 8.51 31.32
C ALA A 877 35.95 7.65 32.59
N GLY A 878 36.95 7.59 33.48
CA GLY A 878 36.90 6.70 34.65
C GLY A 878 36.67 5.26 34.19
N ASP A 879 35.64 4.60 34.73
CA ASP A 879 35.30 3.20 34.42
C ASP A 879 34.35 3.04 33.21
N SER A 880 34.03 4.12 32.48
CA SER A 880 33.16 4.06 31.30
C SER A 880 33.89 3.47 30.09
N LEU A 881 33.69 2.17 29.83
CA LEU A 881 34.27 1.46 28.68
C LEU A 881 33.78 2.04 27.35
N ASP A 882 32.50 2.39 27.22
CA ASP A 882 31.95 2.92 25.96
C ASP A 882 32.62 4.22 25.51
N VAL A 883 32.93 5.12 26.45
CA VAL A 883 33.64 6.37 26.16
C VAL A 883 35.10 6.09 25.81
N ARG A 884 35.76 5.16 26.52
CA ARG A 884 37.15 4.77 26.22
C ARG A 884 37.28 4.19 24.80
N PHE A 885 36.39 3.28 24.42
CA PHE A 885 36.35 2.69 23.08
C PHE A 885 36.05 3.74 22.00
N ALA A 886 35.02 4.58 22.18
CA ALA A 886 34.70 5.65 21.24
C ALA A 886 35.89 6.61 21.02
N VAL A 887 36.63 6.95 22.08
CA VAL A 887 37.83 7.80 21.98
C VAL A 887 38.94 7.11 21.18
N LEU A 888 39.18 5.83 21.44
CA LEU A 888 40.22 5.06 20.73
C LEU A 888 39.88 4.92 19.24
N GLU A 889 38.63 4.60 18.91
CA GLU A 889 38.13 4.57 17.54
C GLU A 889 38.28 5.94 16.86
N ALA A 890 37.92 7.02 17.54
CA ALA A 890 38.08 8.38 17.03
C ALA A 890 39.55 8.73 16.76
N LEU A 891 40.47 8.35 17.66
CA LEU A 891 41.92 8.54 17.47
C LEU A 891 42.46 7.72 16.29
N ALA A 892 41.95 6.50 16.08
CA ALA A 892 42.30 5.66 14.94
C ALA A 892 41.79 6.28 13.62
N ARG A 893 40.56 6.81 13.60
CA ARG A 893 39.96 7.48 12.43
C ARG A 893 40.62 8.81 12.03
N GLN A 894 41.42 9.43 12.92
CA GLN A 894 42.25 10.59 12.55
C GLN A 894 43.24 10.27 11.42
N ARG A 895 43.61 8.99 11.22
CA ARG A 895 44.53 8.56 10.15
C ARG A 895 45.83 9.39 10.08
N THR A 896 46.32 9.86 11.23
CA THR A 896 47.58 10.59 11.35
C THR A 896 48.58 9.84 12.24
N LYS A 897 49.87 10.13 12.05
CA LYS A 897 50.93 9.64 12.94
C LYS A 897 50.69 10.02 14.40
N GLU A 898 50.25 11.25 14.65
CA GLU A 898 49.99 11.74 16.01
C GLU A 898 48.83 10.96 16.64
N GLY A 899 47.71 10.79 15.93
CA GLY A 899 46.55 10.02 16.41
C GLY A 899 46.94 8.58 16.76
N ALA A 900 47.69 7.90 15.89
CA ALA A 900 48.17 6.53 16.13
C ALA A 900 49.11 6.43 17.34
N GLN A 901 49.97 7.43 17.54
CA GLN A 901 50.87 7.46 18.70
C GLN A 901 50.11 7.66 20.01
N VAL A 902 49.13 8.56 20.03
CA VAL A 902 48.28 8.79 21.21
C VAL A 902 47.40 7.57 21.49
N PHE A 903 46.79 6.97 20.47
CA PHE A 903 46.08 5.70 20.58
C PHE A 903 46.93 4.65 21.29
N LEU A 904 48.15 4.42 20.81
CA LEU A 904 49.05 3.42 21.39
C LEU A 904 49.48 3.76 22.83
N GLU A 905 49.76 5.05 23.10
CA GLU A 905 50.12 5.53 24.43
C GLU A 905 49.03 5.20 25.45
N LEU A 906 47.77 5.48 25.12
CA LEU A 906 46.61 5.23 25.98
C LEU A 906 46.38 3.72 26.19
N MET A 907 46.47 2.93 25.11
CA MET A 907 46.33 1.48 25.17
C MET A 907 47.40 0.79 26.02
N ILE A 908 48.63 1.30 26.04
CA ILE A 908 49.71 0.74 26.88
C ILE A 908 49.56 1.19 28.33
N ALA A 909 49.09 2.42 28.56
CA ALA A 909 48.98 2.99 29.90
C ALA A 909 47.81 2.40 30.71
N ASP A 910 46.64 2.26 30.09
CA ASP A 910 45.41 1.76 30.73
C ASP A 910 44.48 1.15 29.66
N PRO A 911 44.74 -0.09 29.18
CA PRO A 911 43.95 -0.72 28.13
C PRO A 911 42.52 -1.02 28.60
N PRO A 912 41.48 -0.70 27.79
CA PRO A 912 40.12 -1.11 28.10
C PRO A 912 39.96 -2.59 27.76
N LEU A 913 39.48 -3.39 28.72
CA LEU A 913 39.20 -4.82 28.52
C LEU A 913 37.69 -5.03 28.35
N SER A 914 37.32 -5.89 27.40
CA SER A 914 35.93 -6.24 27.08
C SER A 914 35.88 -7.73 26.77
N GLU A 915 34.85 -8.41 27.26
CA GLU A 915 34.54 -9.79 26.86
C GLU A 915 33.93 -9.84 25.45
N GLU A 916 33.38 -8.71 24.97
CA GLU A 916 32.87 -8.56 23.61
C GLU A 916 34.03 -8.34 22.61
N GLU A 917 34.38 -9.39 21.86
CA GLU A 917 35.50 -9.40 20.90
C GLU A 917 35.32 -8.36 19.77
N TRP A 918 34.07 -8.18 19.29
CA TRP A 918 33.77 -7.25 18.18
C TRP A 918 34.13 -5.80 18.51
N ARG A 919 34.01 -5.36 19.77
CA ARG A 919 34.39 -3.99 20.21
C ARG A 919 35.90 -3.75 20.15
N LEU A 920 36.68 -4.79 20.42
CA LEU A 920 38.13 -4.72 20.32
C LEU A 920 38.55 -4.69 18.86
N GLN A 921 37.88 -5.47 18.01
CA GLN A 921 38.13 -5.46 16.56
C GLN A 921 37.73 -4.11 15.93
N SER A 922 36.57 -3.52 16.27
CA SER A 922 36.13 -2.22 15.77
C SER A 922 37.14 -1.10 16.09
N THR A 923 37.77 -1.17 17.25
CA THR A 923 38.78 -0.21 17.71
C THR A 923 40.04 -0.18 16.83
N PHE A 924 40.46 -1.33 16.31
CA PHE A 924 41.62 -1.43 15.42
C PHE A 924 41.24 -1.33 13.93
N SER A 925 39.96 -1.49 13.59
CA SER A 925 39.44 -1.49 12.22
C SER A 925 39.93 -0.31 11.35
N PRO A 926 39.90 0.97 11.83
CA PRO A 926 40.33 2.11 10.99
C PRO A 926 41.80 2.08 10.55
N PHE A 927 42.65 1.30 11.23
CA PHE A 927 44.05 1.14 10.84
C PHE A 927 44.26 0.21 9.65
N PHE A 928 43.29 -0.66 9.33
CA PHE A 928 43.35 -1.51 8.14
C PHE A 928 43.11 -0.72 6.85
N ASP A 929 42.33 0.36 6.90
CA ASP A 929 42.13 1.30 5.79
C ASP A 929 43.39 2.18 5.53
N SER A 930 44.32 2.23 6.48
CA SER A 930 45.46 3.15 6.46
C SER A 930 46.70 2.51 7.10
N LEU A 931 47.19 1.44 6.47
CA LEU A 931 48.30 0.63 6.99
C LEU A 931 49.61 1.44 7.16
N GLU A 932 49.83 2.49 6.37
CA GLU A 932 50.97 3.41 6.54
C GLU A 932 50.94 4.11 7.91
N VAL A 933 49.74 4.37 8.44
CA VAL A 933 49.51 4.94 9.76
C VAL A 933 49.64 3.86 10.84
N ALA A 934 49.06 2.68 10.59
CA ALA A 934 49.16 1.52 11.48
C ALA A 934 50.62 1.15 11.80
N ARG A 935 51.54 1.41 10.86
CA ARG A 935 52.97 1.16 11.05
C ARG A 935 53.57 1.86 12.28
N TYR A 936 53.03 3.01 12.67
CA TYR A 936 53.48 3.77 13.84
C TYR A 936 53.11 3.10 15.18
N LEU A 937 52.20 2.12 15.17
CA LEU A 937 51.88 1.31 16.34
C LEU A 937 53.01 0.32 16.68
N PHE A 938 53.78 -0.10 15.68
CA PHE A 938 54.83 -1.10 15.84
C PHE A 938 56.22 -0.45 16.03
N PRO A 939 57.09 -1.00 16.90
CA PRO A 939 57.00 -2.34 17.52
C PRO A 939 56.27 -2.38 18.88
N LYS A 940 55.88 -1.24 19.46
CA LYS A 940 55.32 -1.21 20.83
C LYS A 940 53.98 -1.93 20.98
N ALA A 941 53.15 -1.98 19.94
CA ALA A 941 51.89 -2.75 19.95
C ALA A 941 52.09 -4.25 20.27
N TRP A 942 53.29 -4.80 20.06
CA TRP A 942 53.62 -6.16 20.49
C TRP A 942 53.50 -6.38 22.00
N GLU A 943 53.58 -5.32 22.82
CA GLU A 943 53.43 -5.39 24.28
C GLU A 943 51.98 -5.64 24.71
N LEU A 944 50.99 -5.21 23.89
CA LEU A 944 49.55 -5.41 24.18
C LEU A 944 49.15 -6.89 24.17
N ARG A 945 49.90 -7.74 23.46
CA ARG A 945 49.75 -9.21 23.43
C ARG A 945 49.99 -9.90 24.78
N THR A 946 50.38 -9.16 25.80
CA THR A 946 50.39 -9.65 27.19
C THR A 946 48.97 -9.88 27.73
N PHE A 947 47.98 -9.20 27.14
CA PHE A 947 46.56 -9.44 27.38
C PHE A 947 45.99 -10.31 26.25
N PRO A 948 45.32 -11.44 26.58
CA PRO A 948 44.73 -12.34 25.58
C PRO A 948 43.80 -11.64 24.58
N GLU A 949 43.04 -10.64 25.05
CA GLU A 949 42.02 -9.89 24.31
C GLU A 949 42.60 -9.10 23.12
N PHE A 950 43.88 -8.69 23.19
CA PHE A 950 44.55 -7.95 22.10
C PHE A 950 45.45 -8.84 21.23
N GLU A 951 45.57 -10.13 21.54
CA GLU A 951 46.42 -11.05 20.77
C GLU A 951 46.00 -11.05 19.29
N ASP A 952 44.70 -11.25 19.04
CA ASP A 952 44.13 -11.36 17.69
C ASP A 952 44.23 -10.07 16.86
N PRO A 953 43.71 -8.89 17.29
CA PRO A 953 43.76 -7.67 16.48
C PRO A 953 45.19 -7.20 16.18
N VAL A 954 46.13 -7.38 17.13
CA VAL A 954 47.55 -7.02 16.92
C VAL A 954 48.22 -7.94 15.91
N LEU A 955 47.94 -9.24 15.94
CA LEU A 955 48.49 -10.20 14.97
C LEU A 955 47.94 -9.94 13.57
N LYS A 956 46.64 -9.72 13.46
CA LYS A 956 45.93 -9.36 12.22
C LYS A 956 46.55 -8.13 11.56
N LEU A 957 46.74 -7.05 12.33
CA LEU A 957 47.31 -5.80 11.83
C LEU A 957 48.79 -5.95 11.46
N ALA A 958 49.57 -6.68 12.25
CA ALA A 958 50.96 -6.99 11.93
C ALA A 958 51.07 -7.80 10.63
N GLY A 959 50.19 -8.79 10.44
CA GLY A 959 50.10 -9.58 9.21
C GLY A 959 49.79 -8.73 7.98
N ALA A 960 48.81 -7.81 8.09
CA ALA A 960 48.47 -6.87 7.01
C ALA A 960 49.66 -5.94 6.65
N LEU A 961 50.42 -5.46 7.65
CA LEU A 961 51.63 -4.68 7.43
C LEU A 961 52.74 -5.45 6.69
N VAL A 962 52.87 -6.75 6.96
CA VAL A 962 53.79 -7.63 6.24
C VAL A 962 53.39 -7.78 4.78
N ASP A 963 52.11 -8.04 4.53
CA ASP A 963 51.58 -8.22 3.17
C ASP A 963 51.80 -6.97 2.31
N LYS A 964 51.57 -5.77 2.86
CA LYS A 964 51.85 -4.50 2.17
C LYS A 964 53.33 -4.07 2.23
N LYS A 965 54.24 -4.91 2.74
CA LYS A 965 55.69 -4.65 2.84
C LYS A 965 56.05 -3.42 3.68
N LEU A 966 55.16 -3.00 4.59
CA LEU A 966 55.35 -1.91 5.54
C LEU A 966 56.08 -2.37 6.82
N MET A 967 56.11 -3.69 7.07
CA MET A 967 56.93 -4.33 8.11
C MET A 967 57.86 -5.37 7.46
N SER A 968 59.17 -5.31 7.75
CA SER A 968 60.13 -6.21 7.10
C SER A 968 60.25 -7.57 7.82
N SER A 969 60.69 -8.59 7.08
CA SER A 969 60.99 -9.91 7.66
C SER A 969 62.08 -9.87 8.73
N THR A 970 63.00 -8.91 8.71
CA THR A 970 64.02 -8.75 9.76
C THR A 970 63.41 -8.31 11.09
N GLU A 971 62.34 -7.53 11.07
CA GLU A 971 61.64 -7.07 12.28
C GLU A 971 60.83 -8.19 12.96
N ILE A 972 60.42 -9.20 12.18
CA ILE A 972 59.65 -10.35 12.65
C ILE A 972 60.55 -11.53 13.01
N ALA A 973 61.76 -11.60 12.44
CA ALA A 973 62.70 -12.71 12.64
C ALA A 973 62.96 -13.04 14.11
N ALA A 974 63.02 -12.03 14.99
CA ALA A 974 63.22 -12.20 16.43
C ALA A 974 62.05 -12.93 17.14
N ARG A 975 60.85 -12.91 16.56
CA ARG A 975 59.62 -13.53 17.10
C ARG A 975 59.20 -14.78 16.32
N LYS A 976 59.87 -15.12 15.22
CA LYS A 976 59.52 -16.24 14.33
C LYS A 976 59.28 -17.55 15.07
N SER A 977 60.16 -17.93 15.99
CA SER A 977 60.02 -19.21 16.73
C SER A 977 58.77 -19.23 17.63
N GLU A 978 58.42 -18.10 18.25
CA GLU A 978 57.19 -17.95 19.03
C GLU A 978 55.96 -18.03 18.12
N LEU A 979 55.96 -17.27 17.01
CA LEU A 979 54.87 -17.24 16.04
C LEU A 979 54.66 -18.60 15.38
N LEU A 980 55.73 -19.34 15.08
CA LEU A 980 55.63 -20.68 14.49
C LEU A 980 55.06 -21.69 15.50
N MET A 981 55.46 -21.60 16.77
CA MET A 981 54.91 -22.44 17.82
C MET A 981 53.42 -22.16 18.04
N LYS A 982 53.04 -20.89 18.24
CA LYS A 982 51.64 -20.49 18.43
C LYS A 982 50.79 -20.75 17.18
N GLY A 983 51.30 -20.44 16.00
CA GLY A 983 50.63 -20.75 14.73
C GLY A 983 50.33 -22.24 14.57
N ARG A 984 51.25 -23.13 14.95
CA ARG A 984 50.98 -24.58 14.97
C ARG A 984 49.91 -24.99 15.98
N VAL A 985 49.77 -24.28 17.10
CA VAL A 985 48.69 -24.51 18.08
C VAL A 985 47.36 -24.05 17.50
N GLU A 986 47.29 -22.86 16.91
CA GLU A 986 46.07 -22.35 16.26
C GLU A 986 45.64 -23.21 15.07
N LEU A 987 46.59 -23.69 14.24
CA LEU A 987 46.27 -24.63 13.18
C LEU A 987 45.62 -25.90 13.73
N LYS A 988 46.12 -26.45 14.85
CA LYS A 988 45.49 -27.62 15.48
C LYS A 988 44.11 -27.33 16.04
N ARG A 989 43.90 -26.14 16.60
CA ARG A 989 42.57 -25.69 17.07
C ARG A 989 41.60 -25.54 15.92
N ALA A 990 42.01 -24.89 14.83
CA ALA A 990 41.22 -24.78 13.61
C ALA A 990 40.83 -26.18 13.06
N ILE A 991 41.79 -27.11 12.99
CA ILE A 991 41.52 -28.50 12.55
C ILE A 991 40.55 -29.22 13.50
N ALA A 992 40.65 -29.00 14.81
CA ALA A 992 39.76 -29.60 15.79
C ALA A 992 38.34 -29.03 15.71
N SER A 993 38.22 -27.71 15.54
CA SER A 993 36.94 -27.01 15.36
C SER A 993 36.21 -27.51 14.12
N ALA A 994 36.90 -27.52 12.97
CA ALA A 994 36.35 -27.99 11.70
C ALA A 994 35.95 -29.48 11.69
N ARG A 995 36.38 -30.27 12.68
CA ARG A 995 36.01 -31.69 12.82
C ARG A 995 34.87 -31.93 13.81
N HIS A 996 34.55 -30.97 14.68
CA HIS A 996 33.47 -31.07 15.66
C HIS A 996 32.10 -30.66 15.12
N GLU A 997 32.05 -29.93 14.01
CA GLU A 997 30.81 -29.50 13.31
C GLU A 997 30.00 -30.66 12.67
N GLY A 998 30.44 -31.91 12.80
CA GLY A 998 29.77 -33.09 12.23
C GLY A 998 28.92 -33.92 13.20
N ASP A 999 28.74 -33.50 14.45
CA ASP A 999 27.97 -34.23 15.47
C ASP A 999 26.82 -33.34 16.00
N ASP A 1000 25.59 -33.77 15.75
CA ASP A 1000 24.32 -33.11 16.09
C ASP A 1000 24.29 -32.61 17.55
N SER A 1001 24.44 -31.29 17.77
CA SER A 1001 24.19 -30.70 19.08
C SER A 1001 23.22 -29.53 18.97
N GLU A 1002 22.06 -29.72 19.60
CA GLU A 1002 20.84 -28.88 19.67
C GLU A 1002 21.04 -27.54 20.43
N TYR A 1003 22.26 -27.01 20.49
CA TYR A 1003 22.61 -25.79 21.25
C TYR A 1003 23.40 -24.76 20.43
N ALA A 1004 23.32 -24.81 19.10
CA ALA A 1004 24.17 -24.01 18.23
C ALA A 1004 23.54 -22.69 17.73
N TYR A 1005 22.38 -22.28 18.24
CA TYR A 1005 21.64 -21.15 17.67
C TYR A 1005 22.12 -19.73 18.02
N ASP A 1006 23.17 -19.54 18.83
CA ASP A 1006 23.59 -18.19 19.28
C ASP A 1006 25.08 -17.84 19.10
N GLU A 1007 25.93 -18.76 18.60
CA GLU A 1007 27.37 -18.48 18.36
C GLU A 1007 27.84 -18.77 16.91
N GLU A 1008 26.93 -19.11 15.99
CA GLU A 1008 27.28 -19.70 14.69
C GLU A 1008 27.53 -18.73 13.52
N GLU A 1009 27.11 -17.46 13.60
CA GLU A 1009 27.31 -16.49 12.50
C GLU A 1009 28.69 -15.77 12.53
N ASP A 1010 29.36 -15.72 13.68
CA ASP A 1010 30.52 -14.81 13.88
C ASP A 1010 31.90 -15.50 13.90
N SER A 1011 31.98 -16.81 13.63
CA SER A 1011 33.28 -17.45 13.40
C SER A 1011 33.87 -16.91 12.10
N PRO A 1012 35.08 -16.30 12.09
CA PRO A 1012 35.73 -15.82 10.86
C PRO A 1012 35.98 -16.94 9.83
N THR A 1013 36.02 -18.18 10.31
CA THR A 1013 36.09 -19.40 9.50
C THR A 1013 34.73 -19.78 8.92
N GLY A 1014 33.64 -19.53 9.65
CA GLY A 1014 32.24 -19.62 9.20
C GLY A 1014 31.89 -18.54 8.18
N ALA A 1015 32.26 -17.28 8.42
CA ALA A 1015 32.08 -16.19 7.46
C ALA A 1015 32.88 -16.41 6.16
N MET A 1016 34.08 -17.00 6.22
CA MET A 1016 34.80 -17.41 5.00
C MET A 1016 34.23 -18.70 4.38
N ARG A 1017 33.65 -19.61 5.16
CA ARG A 1017 32.90 -20.80 4.69
C ARG A 1017 31.67 -20.36 3.92
N ASP A 1018 30.92 -19.41 4.44
CA ASP A 1018 29.74 -18.85 3.80
C ASP A 1018 30.18 -17.95 2.62
N TYR A 1019 31.20 -17.13 2.74
CA TYR A 1019 31.71 -16.30 1.64
C TYR A 1019 32.31 -17.08 0.45
N ALA A 1020 33.07 -18.13 0.75
CA ALA A 1020 33.69 -18.98 -0.27
C ALA A 1020 32.66 -19.90 -0.93
N TRP A 1021 31.72 -20.42 -0.15
CA TRP A 1021 30.84 -21.50 -0.60
C TRP A 1021 29.45 -21.03 -0.97
N SER A 1022 28.90 -20.10 -0.21
CA SER A 1022 27.60 -19.53 -0.47
C SER A 1022 27.73 -18.32 -1.39
N GLY A 1023 26.92 -18.31 -2.43
CA GLY A 1023 26.61 -17.08 -3.13
C GLY A 1023 25.75 -16.11 -2.29
N HIS A 1024 25.84 -16.08 -0.95
CA HIS A 1024 24.92 -15.29 -0.10
C HIS A 1024 25.16 -13.77 -0.08
N TYR A 1025 26.00 -13.21 -0.98
CA TYR A 1025 25.95 -11.78 -1.31
C TYR A 1025 25.55 -11.61 -2.78
N GLU A 1026 24.25 -11.44 -2.96
CA GLU A 1026 23.44 -11.56 -4.17
C GLU A 1026 23.70 -10.50 -5.28
N ARG A 1027 24.87 -9.84 -5.30
CA ARG A 1027 25.21 -8.76 -6.27
C ARG A 1027 26.65 -8.73 -6.78
N SER A 1028 27.49 -9.69 -6.42
CA SER A 1028 28.93 -9.56 -6.68
C SER A 1028 29.37 -10.01 -8.07
N THR A 1029 29.89 -9.07 -8.87
CA THR A 1029 30.55 -9.35 -10.16
C THR A 1029 31.83 -10.16 -9.99
N ASP A 1030 32.35 -10.77 -11.07
CA ASP A 1030 33.68 -11.42 -11.08
C ASP A 1030 34.80 -10.48 -10.53
N ASP A 1031 34.63 -9.15 -10.66
CA ASP A 1031 35.53 -8.12 -10.12
C ASP A 1031 35.41 -7.94 -8.59
N GLU A 1032 34.27 -8.26 -7.98
CA GLU A 1032 34.10 -8.24 -6.51
C GLU A 1032 34.67 -9.49 -5.83
N LEU A 1033 34.67 -10.64 -6.53
CA LEU A 1033 35.46 -11.82 -6.15
C LEU A 1033 36.97 -11.53 -6.20
N LEU A 1034 37.41 -10.72 -7.18
CA LEU A 1034 38.79 -10.22 -7.27
C LEU A 1034 39.14 -9.23 -6.16
N LYS A 1035 38.19 -8.35 -5.76
CA LYS A 1035 38.41 -7.41 -4.65
C LYS A 1035 38.87 -8.15 -3.39
N TYR A 1036 38.22 -9.23 -2.97
CA TYR A 1036 38.60 -9.95 -1.74
C TYR A 1036 39.99 -10.61 -1.74
N HIS A 1037 40.56 -10.94 -2.90
CA HIS A 1037 41.96 -11.38 -2.95
C HIS A 1037 42.95 -10.20 -2.86
N GLU A 1038 42.52 -8.98 -3.21
CA GLU A 1038 43.35 -7.77 -3.22
C GLU A 1038 43.12 -6.80 -2.04
N VAL A 1039 42.03 -6.91 -1.26
CA VAL A 1039 41.70 -5.89 -0.24
C VAL A 1039 42.60 -5.99 1.00
N PRO A 1040 43.30 -4.91 1.39
CA PRO A 1040 43.90 -4.78 2.73
C PRO A 1040 42.89 -4.88 3.91
N GLU A 1041 41.60 -4.76 3.65
CA GLU A 1041 40.51 -4.77 4.65
C GLU A 1041 40.25 -6.17 5.26
N LEU A 1042 40.69 -7.27 4.62
CA LEU A 1042 40.66 -8.62 5.22
C LEU A 1042 41.67 -8.83 6.35
N GLY A 1043 42.46 -7.81 6.73
CA GLY A 1043 43.21 -7.89 7.98
C GLY A 1043 42.28 -7.99 9.19
N ASN A 1044 41.17 -7.25 9.22
CA ASN A 1044 40.30 -7.20 10.39
C ASN A 1044 39.48 -8.49 10.59
N TRP A 1045 39.07 -9.12 9.48
CA TRP A 1045 38.15 -10.28 9.45
C TRP A 1045 38.83 -11.64 9.17
N SER A 1046 40.15 -11.69 9.02
CA SER A 1046 40.86 -12.98 8.84
C SER A 1046 40.87 -13.81 10.12
N SER A 1047 40.83 -15.14 10.07
CA SER A 1047 40.98 -15.93 11.30
C SER A 1047 42.35 -15.73 11.95
N THR A 1048 42.47 -15.92 13.26
CA THR A 1048 43.75 -15.82 13.98
C THR A 1048 44.81 -16.73 13.36
N TYR A 1049 44.40 -17.91 12.89
CA TYR A 1049 45.24 -18.83 12.13
C TYR A 1049 45.83 -18.19 10.86
N GLN A 1050 45.03 -17.47 10.07
CA GLN A 1050 45.49 -16.78 8.87
C GLN A 1050 46.43 -15.60 9.18
N ALA A 1051 46.23 -14.91 10.30
CA ALA A 1051 47.19 -13.89 10.75
C ALA A 1051 48.58 -14.51 10.98
N TYR A 1052 48.65 -15.72 11.57
CA TYR A 1052 49.92 -16.46 11.68
C TYR A 1052 50.49 -16.88 10.31
N GLN A 1053 49.64 -17.28 9.35
CA GLN A 1053 50.10 -17.58 7.99
C GLN A 1053 50.78 -16.36 7.34
N ARG A 1054 50.16 -15.17 7.43
CA ARG A 1054 50.70 -13.91 6.90
C ARG A 1054 52.06 -13.57 7.52
N LEU A 1055 52.18 -13.67 8.84
CA LEU A 1055 53.42 -13.37 9.56
C LEU A 1055 54.55 -14.37 9.30
N LEU A 1056 54.22 -15.64 9.05
CA LEU A 1056 55.20 -16.71 8.81
C LEU A 1056 55.61 -16.83 7.34
N PHE A 1057 54.77 -16.39 6.41
CA PHE A 1057 55.02 -16.49 4.96
C PHE A 1057 56.39 -15.95 4.50
N PRO A 1058 56.92 -14.82 5.01
CA PRO A 1058 58.26 -14.34 4.62
C PRO A 1058 59.39 -15.35 4.87
N PHE A 1059 59.18 -16.33 5.75
CA PHE A 1059 60.12 -17.38 6.11
C PHE A 1059 59.79 -18.74 5.47
N ILE A 1060 58.88 -18.81 4.50
CA ILE A 1060 58.40 -20.06 3.89
C ILE A 1060 59.51 -20.95 3.29
N LYS A 1061 60.67 -20.38 2.94
CA LYS A 1061 61.83 -21.14 2.45
C LYS A 1061 62.53 -21.95 3.53
N GLU A 1062 62.24 -21.68 4.80
CA GLU A 1062 62.78 -22.44 5.93
C GLU A 1062 61.98 -23.74 6.13
N PRO A 1063 62.64 -24.90 6.34
CA PRO A 1063 61.96 -26.20 6.42
C PRO A 1063 60.86 -26.27 7.50
N GLU A 1064 61.07 -25.66 8.66
CA GLU A 1064 60.13 -25.73 9.79
C GLU A 1064 58.86 -24.90 9.55
N VAL A 1065 58.98 -23.81 8.79
CA VAL A 1065 57.87 -22.95 8.39
C VAL A 1065 57.15 -23.56 7.20
N ARG A 1066 57.88 -24.13 6.23
CA ARG A 1066 57.28 -24.87 5.13
C ARG A 1066 56.42 -26.04 5.64
N ALA A 1067 56.91 -26.77 6.64
CA ALA A 1067 56.16 -27.85 7.28
C ALA A 1067 54.84 -27.39 7.92
N PHE A 1068 54.75 -26.15 8.42
CA PHE A 1068 53.50 -25.58 8.95
C PHE A 1068 52.44 -25.42 7.85
N PHE A 1069 52.83 -24.89 6.68
CA PHE A 1069 51.94 -24.77 5.53
C PHE A 1069 51.59 -26.12 4.91
N ASP A 1070 52.55 -27.04 4.80
CA ASP A 1070 52.29 -28.39 4.28
C ASP A 1070 51.34 -29.17 5.20
N GLN A 1071 51.44 -29.00 6.53
CA GLN A 1071 50.50 -29.57 7.49
C GLN A 1071 49.08 -29.02 7.30
N ALA A 1072 48.94 -27.73 7.00
CA ALA A 1072 47.65 -27.13 6.72
C ALA A 1072 47.02 -27.63 5.41
N LEU A 1073 47.83 -27.78 4.36
CA LEU A 1073 47.42 -28.34 3.05
C LEU A 1073 47.04 -29.84 3.10
N THR A 1074 47.34 -30.52 4.20
CA THR A 1074 47.08 -31.96 4.43
C THR A 1074 46.26 -32.21 5.70
N SER A 1075 45.51 -31.21 6.14
CA SER A 1075 44.73 -31.23 7.39
C SER A 1075 43.51 -32.17 7.36
N GLY A 1076 43.03 -32.51 6.17
CA GLY A 1076 41.83 -33.31 5.93
C GLY A 1076 40.52 -32.55 6.08
N THR A 1077 40.55 -31.22 6.13
CA THR A 1077 39.41 -30.32 6.35
C THR A 1077 39.42 -29.22 5.28
N ASP A 1078 38.37 -29.14 4.47
CA ASP A 1078 38.31 -28.24 3.30
C ASP A 1078 38.43 -26.77 3.73
N GLU A 1079 37.91 -26.44 4.92
CA GLU A 1079 37.90 -25.13 5.58
C GLU A 1079 39.32 -24.56 5.81
N ILE A 1080 40.33 -25.43 5.81
CA ILE A 1080 41.74 -25.06 6.06
C ILE A 1080 42.59 -25.30 4.83
N GLU A 1081 42.39 -26.43 4.14
CA GLU A 1081 43.18 -26.80 2.96
C GLU A 1081 43.00 -25.78 1.84
N LEU A 1082 41.75 -25.43 1.52
CA LEU A 1082 41.39 -24.59 0.38
C LEU A 1082 41.86 -23.12 0.54
N PRO A 1083 41.55 -22.40 1.64
CA PRO A 1083 42.05 -21.05 1.85
C PRO A 1083 43.59 -20.98 1.94
N THR A 1084 44.23 -22.00 2.54
CA THR A 1084 45.70 -22.06 2.64
C THR A 1084 46.34 -22.21 1.25
N ALA A 1085 45.76 -23.03 0.38
CA ALA A 1085 46.24 -23.19 -0.99
C ALA A 1085 46.09 -21.90 -1.80
N ALA A 1086 44.95 -21.22 -1.69
CA ALA A 1086 44.72 -19.92 -2.33
C ALA A 1086 45.73 -18.87 -1.85
N PHE A 1087 45.93 -18.75 -0.53
CA PHE A 1087 46.89 -17.82 0.09
C PHE A 1087 48.33 -18.02 -0.40
N LEU A 1088 48.77 -19.28 -0.51
CA LEU A 1088 50.11 -19.62 -0.99
C LEU A 1088 50.28 -19.28 -2.47
N LEU A 1089 49.28 -19.63 -3.29
CA LEU A 1089 49.30 -19.41 -4.72
C LEU A 1089 49.33 -17.91 -5.07
N ASP A 1090 48.47 -17.12 -4.43
CA ASP A 1090 48.41 -15.66 -4.55
C ASP A 1090 49.78 -14.98 -4.30
N ARG A 1091 50.54 -15.50 -3.33
CA ARG A 1091 51.88 -14.95 -2.98
C ARG A 1091 53.03 -15.62 -3.71
N GLY A 1092 52.75 -16.38 -4.77
CA GLY A 1092 53.76 -17.02 -5.64
C GLY A 1092 54.48 -18.21 -5.02
N ALA A 1093 53.93 -18.83 -3.98
CA ALA A 1093 54.44 -20.07 -3.40
C ALA A 1093 53.81 -21.30 -4.08
N ALA A 1094 54.62 -22.35 -4.29
CA ALA A 1094 54.16 -23.55 -4.98
C ALA A 1094 53.16 -24.37 -4.14
N VAL A 1095 51.99 -24.62 -4.73
CA VAL A 1095 50.99 -25.63 -4.34
C VAL A 1095 50.98 -26.73 -5.41
N PRO A 1096 51.12 -28.02 -5.07
CA PRO A 1096 51.18 -29.08 -6.07
C PRO A 1096 49.92 -29.14 -6.95
N PRO A 1097 50.03 -29.32 -8.28
CA PRO A 1097 48.86 -29.47 -9.16
C PRO A 1097 47.91 -30.61 -8.74
N ALA A 1098 48.44 -31.65 -8.11
CA ALA A 1098 47.65 -32.76 -7.55
C ALA A 1098 46.64 -32.32 -6.47
N PHE A 1099 46.92 -31.22 -5.75
CA PHE A 1099 46.00 -30.63 -4.80
C PHE A 1099 44.75 -30.11 -5.52
N TRP A 1100 44.94 -29.27 -6.53
CA TRP A 1100 43.86 -28.67 -7.32
C TRP A 1100 43.07 -29.73 -8.10
N GLU A 1101 43.75 -30.74 -8.63
CA GLU A 1101 43.13 -31.88 -9.32
C GLU A 1101 42.22 -32.71 -8.39
N ARG A 1102 42.56 -32.84 -7.09
CA ARG A 1102 41.73 -33.54 -6.11
C ARG A 1102 40.39 -32.81 -5.90
N TYR A 1103 40.42 -31.48 -5.88
CA TYR A 1103 39.24 -30.65 -5.65
C TYR A 1103 38.41 -30.41 -6.92
N ALA A 1104 39.04 -30.30 -8.10
CA ALA A 1104 38.35 -30.22 -9.39
C ALA A 1104 37.45 -31.46 -9.68
N LYS A 1105 37.85 -32.62 -9.16
CA LYS A 1105 37.10 -33.89 -9.28
C LYS A 1105 35.81 -33.94 -8.46
N ARG A 1106 35.77 -33.25 -7.33
CA ARG A 1106 34.68 -33.30 -6.36
C ARG A 1106 33.53 -32.40 -6.81
N ASP A 1107 32.32 -32.95 -6.94
CA ASP A 1107 31.17 -32.18 -7.42
C ASP A 1107 30.85 -30.98 -6.53
N ASP A 1108 31.00 -31.12 -5.21
CA ASP A 1108 30.74 -30.07 -4.23
C ASP A 1108 31.82 -28.96 -4.29
N ALA A 1109 33.10 -29.29 -4.48
CA ALA A 1109 34.20 -28.33 -4.44
C ALA A 1109 34.63 -27.76 -5.80
N ARG A 1110 34.09 -28.29 -6.91
CA ARG A 1110 34.52 -27.94 -8.27
C ARG A 1110 34.32 -26.46 -8.59
N LEU A 1111 33.15 -25.90 -8.28
CA LEU A 1111 32.83 -24.50 -8.56
C LEU A 1111 33.82 -23.57 -7.85
N TRP A 1112 34.01 -23.78 -6.56
CA TRP A 1112 34.94 -23.01 -5.74
C TRP A 1112 36.36 -23.06 -6.30
N THR A 1113 36.83 -24.26 -6.65
CA THR A 1113 38.17 -24.49 -7.20
C THR A 1113 38.37 -23.73 -8.50
N TYR A 1114 37.37 -23.74 -9.38
CA TYR A 1114 37.41 -23.02 -10.65
C TYR A 1114 37.46 -21.51 -10.44
N ARG A 1115 36.52 -20.95 -9.66
CA ARG A 1115 36.44 -19.50 -9.40
C ARG A 1115 37.71 -18.98 -8.72
N THR A 1116 38.23 -19.71 -7.73
CA THR A 1116 39.46 -19.34 -7.01
C THR A 1116 40.66 -19.28 -7.94
N LEU A 1117 40.86 -20.30 -8.80
CA LEU A 1117 41.99 -20.31 -9.73
C LEU A 1117 41.86 -19.26 -10.83
N GLN A 1118 40.64 -18.92 -11.24
CA GLN A 1118 40.42 -17.79 -12.16
C GLN A 1118 40.76 -16.45 -11.51
N ALA A 1119 40.27 -16.21 -10.30
CA ALA A 1119 40.52 -14.97 -9.55
C ALA A 1119 42.01 -14.78 -9.27
N LEU A 1120 42.74 -15.85 -8.94
CA LEU A 1120 44.19 -15.82 -8.72
C LEU A 1120 45.02 -15.82 -10.01
N HIS A 1121 44.40 -15.68 -11.18
CA HIS A 1121 45.08 -15.69 -12.49
C HIS A 1121 45.89 -16.97 -12.80
N HIS A 1122 45.44 -18.12 -12.27
CA HIS A 1122 46.05 -19.44 -12.47
C HIS A 1122 45.08 -20.49 -13.05
N PRO A 1123 44.33 -20.19 -14.13
CA PRO A 1123 43.36 -21.13 -14.71
C PRO A 1123 44.00 -22.40 -15.27
N GLU A 1124 45.31 -22.39 -15.54
CA GLU A 1124 46.08 -23.54 -16.02
C GLU A 1124 46.20 -24.68 -14.99
N LEU A 1125 45.97 -24.40 -13.70
CA LEU A 1125 45.98 -25.41 -12.64
C LEU A 1125 44.66 -26.18 -12.55
N PHE A 1126 43.61 -25.71 -13.24
CA PHE A 1126 42.33 -26.40 -13.32
C PHE A 1126 42.29 -27.33 -14.54
N SER A 1127 42.03 -28.62 -14.33
CA SER A 1127 41.90 -29.56 -15.44
C SER A 1127 40.58 -29.35 -16.20
N LYS A 1128 40.69 -29.12 -17.52
CA LYS A 1128 39.54 -28.92 -18.41
C LYS A 1128 38.65 -30.17 -18.55
N ASP A 1129 39.16 -31.34 -18.18
CA ASP A 1129 38.40 -32.60 -18.23
C ASP A 1129 37.18 -32.58 -17.29
N TRP A 1130 37.15 -31.66 -16.33
CA TRP A 1130 36.06 -31.50 -15.34
C TRP A 1130 35.07 -30.38 -15.68
N LEU A 1131 35.14 -29.76 -16.87
CA LEU A 1131 34.27 -28.65 -17.28
C LEU A 1131 33.09 -29.07 -18.19
N SER A 1132 32.60 -30.31 -18.08
CA SER A 1132 31.41 -30.71 -18.85
C SER A 1132 30.14 -30.02 -18.34
N THR A 1133 29.18 -29.80 -19.25
CA THR A 1133 27.89 -29.17 -18.96
C THR A 1133 27.17 -29.81 -17.76
N ASP A 1134 27.07 -31.14 -17.73
CA ASP A 1134 26.43 -31.89 -16.64
C ASP A 1134 27.18 -31.78 -15.30
N ALA A 1135 28.52 -31.85 -15.35
CA ALA A 1135 29.36 -31.73 -14.17
C ALA A 1135 29.29 -30.31 -13.58
N ASN A 1136 29.17 -29.29 -14.43
CA ASN A 1136 29.03 -27.90 -14.01
C ASN A 1136 27.64 -27.65 -13.39
N ALA A 1137 26.57 -28.14 -14.04
CA ALA A 1137 25.22 -28.05 -13.52
C ALA A 1137 25.07 -28.70 -12.14
N LYS A 1138 25.63 -29.91 -11.97
CA LYS A 1138 25.62 -30.58 -10.67
C LYS A 1138 26.44 -29.85 -9.62
N ALA A 1139 27.61 -29.32 -9.98
CA ALA A 1139 28.45 -28.55 -9.05
C ALA A 1139 27.79 -27.25 -8.59
N TYR A 1140 27.12 -26.53 -9.50
CA TYR A 1140 26.39 -25.31 -9.16
C TYR A 1140 25.17 -25.57 -8.26
N LEU A 1141 24.45 -26.67 -8.48
CA LEU A 1141 23.34 -27.06 -7.59
C LEU A 1141 23.81 -27.38 -6.16
N LEU A 1142 25.03 -27.92 -6.01
CA LEU A 1142 25.61 -28.30 -4.73
C LEU A 1142 26.30 -27.13 -4.00
N SER A 1143 26.57 -26.02 -4.69
CA SER A 1143 27.11 -24.81 -4.06
C SER A 1143 26.05 -23.93 -3.41
N GLY A 1144 24.81 -23.98 -3.90
CA GLY A 1144 23.77 -23.01 -3.52
C GLY A 1144 23.13 -23.21 -2.14
N ASP A 1145 23.34 -24.33 -1.45
CA ASP A 1145 22.70 -24.58 -0.16
C ASP A 1145 23.36 -25.74 0.59
N ARG A 1146 24.15 -25.45 1.64
CA ARG A 1146 24.89 -26.47 2.43
C ARG A 1146 24.21 -26.83 3.76
N GLU A 1147 23.21 -26.08 4.22
CA GLU A 1147 22.40 -26.43 5.41
C GLU A 1147 21.73 -27.81 5.26
N TYR A 1148 21.51 -28.23 4.01
CA TYR A 1148 21.01 -29.54 3.66
C TYR A 1148 22.10 -30.32 2.93
N LEU A 1149 22.98 -31.02 3.64
CA LEU A 1149 23.89 -31.99 3.02
C LEU A 1149 23.06 -33.01 2.22
N LYS A 1150 23.00 -32.81 0.88
CA LYS A 1150 22.27 -33.68 -0.03
C LYS A 1150 22.97 -35.04 -0.08
N ASP A 1151 22.44 -36.04 0.64
CA ASP A 1151 22.92 -37.43 0.73
C ASP A 1151 23.11 -38.06 -0.67
N SER A 1152 22.23 -37.72 -1.61
CA SER A 1152 22.35 -38.11 -3.02
C SER A 1152 21.71 -37.10 -3.97
N VAL A 1153 22.34 -36.87 -5.13
CA VAL A 1153 21.82 -36.05 -6.23
C VAL A 1153 21.86 -36.84 -7.53
N GLU A 1154 20.71 -36.99 -8.18
CA GLU A 1154 20.54 -37.69 -9.45
C GLU A 1154 19.96 -36.76 -10.52
N GLN A 1155 20.48 -36.80 -11.74
CA GLN A 1155 19.94 -36.01 -12.85
C GLN A 1155 18.72 -36.71 -13.44
N VAL A 1156 17.61 -35.98 -13.51
CA VAL A 1156 16.32 -36.46 -14.01
C VAL A 1156 16.22 -36.23 -15.52
N GLY A 1157 16.74 -35.11 -16.02
CA GLY A 1157 16.75 -34.78 -17.43
C GLY A 1157 17.19 -33.35 -17.71
N VAL A 1158 17.21 -33.00 -19.00
CA VAL A 1158 17.52 -31.66 -19.49
C VAL A 1158 16.36 -31.20 -20.37
N GLN A 1159 15.89 -29.97 -20.18
CA GLN A 1159 14.88 -29.36 -21.06
C GLN A 1159 15.36 -28.01 -21.57
N GLU A 1160 15.09 -27.74 -22.85
CA GLU A 1160 15.25 -26.40 -23.41
C GLU A 1160 14.15 -25.48 -22.87
N VAL A 1161 14.54 -24.34 -22.34
CA VAL A 1161 13.63 -23.36 -21.75
C VAL A 1161 13.96 -21.97 -22.26
N THR A 1162 12.91 -21.17 -22.49
CA THR A 1162 12.98 -19.76 -22.85
C THR A 1162 12.57 -18.91 -21.65
N THR A 1163 13.40 -17.97 -21.22
CA THR A 1163 13.15 -17.06 -20.09
C THR A 1163 13.32 -15.61 -20.53
N ARG A 1164 13.18 -14.63 -19.61
CA ARG A 1164 13.51 -13.22 -19.91
C ARG A 1164 14.98 -13.01 -20.26
N PHE A 1165 15.87 -13.82 -19.68
CA PHE A 1165 17.33 -13.70 -19.81
C PHE A 1165 17.90 -14.45 -21.02
N GLY A 1166 17.08 -15.22 -21.73
CA GLY A 1166 17.47 -15.93 -22.95
C GLY A 1166 16.96 -17.37 -23.01
N ASP A 1167 17.45 -18.10 -24.02
CA ASP A 1167 17.15 -19.51 -24.28
C ASP A 1167 18.34 -20.39 -23.90
N GLY A 1168 18.05 -21.56 -23.33
CA GLY A 1168 19.05 -22.60 -23.15
C GLY A 1168 18.57 -23.82 -22.37
N PRO A 1169 19.44 -24.82 -22.23
CA PRO A 1169 19.13 -26.03 -21.51
C PRO A 1169 19.14 -25.80 -19.99
N VAL A 1170 18.14 -26.35 -19.34
CA VAL A 1170 17.96 -26.39 -17.89
C VAL A 1170 18.03 -27.84 -17.44
N HIS A 1171 18.92 -28.11 -16.49
CA HIS A 1171 19.17 -29.44 -15.94
C HIS A 1171 18.30 -29.63 -14.69
N PHE A 1172 17.56 -30.72 -14.65
CA PHE A 1172 16.68 -31.09 -13.53
C PHE A 1172 17.31 -32.21 -12.71
N PHE A 1173 17.25 -32.08 -11.40
CA PHE A 1173 17.86 -32.99 -10.44
C PHE A 1173 16.87 -33.37 -9.36
N THR A 1174 16.91 -34.62 -8.93
CA THR A 1174 16.31 -35.05 -7.67
C THR A 1174 17.40 -35.12 -6.62
N SER A 1175 17.19 -34.43 -5.51
CA SER A 1175 18.08 -34.48 -4.35
C SER A 1175 17.39 -35.08 -3.16
N LYS A 1176 18.18 -35.77 -2.34
CA LYS A 1176 17.71 -36.38 -1.11
C LYS A 1176 18.25 -35.57 0.06
N VAL A 1177 17.35 -34.97 0.82
CA VAL A 1177 17.70 -34.16 2.00
C VAL A 1177 17.45 -34.97 3.26
N GLN A 1178 18.38 -34.90 4.21
CA GLN A 1178 18.23 -35.47 5.54
C GLN A 1178 17.74 -34.36 6.47
N LYS A 1179 16.52 -34.49 7.00
CA LYS A 1179 16.00 -33.61 8.06
C LYS A 1179 16.34 -34.19 9.44
N ASP A 1180 16.30 -33.34 10.47
CA ASP A 1180 16.63 -33.62 11.88
C ASP A 1180 15.95 -34.88 12.46
N GLU A 1181 14.82 -35.32 11.89
CA GLU A 1181 14.07 -36.50 12.34
C GLU A 1181 14.41 -37.81 11.61
N GLY A 1182 15.44 -37.84 10.75
CA GLY A 1182 15.86 -39.04 10.01
C GLY A 1182 14.93 -39.46 8.87
N ALA A 1183 13.88 -38.68 8.56
CA ALA A 1183 13.07 -38.83 7.37
C ALA A 1183 13.86 -38.39 6.13
N LYS A 1184 13.92 -39.26 5.11
CA LYS A 1184 14.61 -39.01 3.84
C LYS A 1184 13.57 -38.60 2.80
N GLU A 1185 13.56 -37.33 2.42
CA GLU A 1185 12.62 -36.79 1.44
C GLU A 1185 13.33 -36.46 0.11
N TRP A 1186 12.70 -36.80 -1.01
CA TRP A 1186 13.19 -36.45 -2.34
C TRP A 1186 12.59 -35.11 -2.77
N THR A 1187 13.43 -34.16 -3.14
CA THR A 1187 13.03 -32.86 -3.68
C THR A 1187 13.46 -32.73 -5.13
N LEU A 1188 12.73 -31.91 -5.91
CA LEU A 1188 13.07 -31.59 -7.30
C LEU A 1188 13.73 -30.20 -7.33
N SER A 1189 14.87 -30.10 -8.01
CA SER A 1189 15.56 -28.84 -8.25
C SER A 1189 15.98 -28.72 -9.70
N CYS A 1190 16.20 -27.51 -10.19
CA CYS A 1190 16.80 -27.30 -11.50
C CYS A 1190 17.77 -26.13 -11.52
N THR A 1191 18.70 -26.17 -12.49
CA THR A 1191 19.67 -25.10 -12.75
C THR A 1191 19.92 -24.92 -14.25
N GLY A 1192 20.16 -23.69 -14.68
CA GLY A 1192 20.45 -23.30 -16.05
C GLY A 1192 20.96 -21.86 -16.12
N PHE A 1193 21.37 -21.34 -17.28
CA PHE A 1193 21.49 -21.99 -18.59
C PHE A 1193 22.91 -22.49 -18.85
N TYR A 1194 23.11 -23.73 -19.29
CA TYR A 1194 24.47 -24.23 -19.58
C TYR A 1194 24.67 -24.51 -21.08
N ARG A 1195 25.52 -23.78 -21.80
CA ARG A 1195 25.78 -24.07 -23.22
C ARG A 1195 27.13 -24.76 -23.40
N GLU A 1196 27.18 -25.66 -24.38
CA GLU A 1196 28.42 -26.37 -24.70
C GLU A 1196 29.46 -25.38 -25.24
N GLY A 1197 30.64 -25.35 -24.59
CA GLY A 1197 31.71 -24.42 -24.94
C GLY A 1197 31.61 -23.03 -24.31
N ASP A 1198 30.77 -22.84 -23.29
CA ASP A 1198 30.69 -21.58 -22.54
C ASP A 1198 32.07 -21.13 -22.02
N ALA A 1199 32.44 -19.89 -22.33
CA ALA A 1199 33.68 -19.29 -21.88
C ALA A 1199 33.72 -19.07 -20.35
N LYS A 1200 32.54 -18.97 -19.73
CA LYS A 1200 32.31 -18.85 -18.29
C LYS A 1200 31.26 -19.89 -17.84
N PRO A 1201 31.65 -21.12 -17.50
CA PRO A 1201 30.73 -22.24 -17.25
C PRO A 1201 29.83 -22.10 -16.01
N PHE A 1202 30.15 -21.15 -15.11
CA PHE A 1202 29.51 -20.98 -13.80
C PHE A 1202 29.02 -19.54 -13.51
N THR A 1203 28.88 -18.70 -14.52
CA THR A 1203 28.38 -17.32 -14.40
C THR A 1203 26.97 -17.25 -15.01
N ASP A 1204 26.09 -16.36 -14.53
CA ASP A 1204 24.72 -16.19 -15.03
C ASP A 1204 23.88 -17.49 -14.95
N ARG A 1205 23.85 -18.13 -13.78
CA ARG A 1205 23.10 -19.37 -13.55
C ARG A 1205 22.10 -19.23 -12.39
N PHE A 1206 20.96 -19.89 -12.47
CA PHE A 1206 19.94 -19.90 -11.41
C PHE A 1206 19.82 -21.27 -10.73
N ILE A 1207 19.23 -21.29 -9.54
CA ILE A 1207 18.74 -22.51 -8.87
C ILE A 1207 17.27 -22.30 -8.50
N MET A 1208 16.44 -23.28 -8.83
CA MET A 1208 15.04 -23.27 -8.43
C MET A 1208 14.67 -24.62 -7.80
N MET A 1209 13.92 -24.58 -6.70
CA MET A 1209 13.55 -25.78 -5.92
C MET A 1209 12.04 -25.89 -5.75
N ASP A 1210 11.50 -27.10 -5.95
CA ASP A 1210 10.16 -27.49 -5.53
C ASP A 1210 10.19 -27.79 -4.03
N GLN A 1211 9.39 -27.07 -3.25
CA GLN A 1211 9.32 -27.19 -1.80
C GLN A 1211 8.53 -28.43 -1.34
N GLU A 1212 7.95 -29.20 -2.26
CA GLU A 1212 7.20 -30.42 -1.97
C GLU A 1212 7.98 -31.69 -2.30
N ASN A 1213 7.78 -32.73 -1.50
CA ASN A 1213 8.38 -34.06 -1.70
C ASN A 1213 7.86 -34.76 -2.96
N VAL A 1214 8.75 -35.42 -3.67
CA VAL A 1214 8.44 -36.30 -4.81
C VAL A 1214 8.25 -37.72 -4.30
N THR A 1215 7.07 -38.32 -4.51
CA THR A 1215 6.72 -39.64 -3.97
C THR A 1215 6.88 -40.78 -4.98
N ASP A 1216 6.75 -40.50 -6.28
CA ASP A 1216 6.95 -41.49 -7.34
C ASP A 1216 7.43 -40.91 -8.69
N ARG A 1217 7.71 -41.80 -9.66
CA ARG A 1217 8.26 -41.45 -10.99
C ARG A 1217 7.27 -40.77 -11.94
N ALA A 1218 5.98 -41.11 -11.88
CA ALA A 1218 4.96 -40.49 -12.73
C ALA A 1218 4.66 -39.06 -12.26
N GLU A 1219 4.67 -38.86 -10.94
CA GLU A 1219 4.62 -37.54 -10.31
C GLU A 1219 5.85 -36.70 -10.69
N LEU A 1220 7.06 -37.29 -10.66
CA LEU A 1220 8.30 -36.61 -11.04
C LEU A 1220 8.25 -36.08 -12.48
N GLU A 1221 7.85 -36.88 -13.45
CA GLU A 1221 7.77 -36.45 -14.87
C GLU A 1221 6.77 -35.30 -15.06
N LYS A 1222 5.62 -35.35 -14.37
CA LYS A 1222 4.64 -34.27 -14.38
C LYS A 1222 5.21 -32.99 -13.77
N ARG A 1223 5.90 -33.10 -12.62
CA ARG A 1223 6.50 -31.96 -11.90
C ARG A 1223 7.63 -31.30 -12.69
N VAL A 1224 8.49 -32.08 -13.34
CA VAL A 1224 9.53 -31.55 -14.23
C VAL A 1224 8.91 -30.69 -15.34
N LYS A 1225 7.83 -31.17 -15.97
CA LYS A 1225 7.13 -30.41 -17.02
C LYS A 1225 6.48 -29.14 -16.48
N ASP A 1226 5.88 -29.19 -15.29
CA ASP A 1226 5.24 -28.04 -14.66
C ASP A 1226 6.28 -26.97 -14.29
N LEU A 1227 7.40 -27.40 -13.70
CA LEU A 1227 8.52 -26.55 -13.33
C LEU A 1227 9.19 -25.90 -14.55
N ALA A 1228 9.42 -26.67 -15.61
CA ALA A 1228 9.94 -26.14 -16.89
C ALA A 1228 8.98 -25.11 -17.51
N GLY A 1229 7.67 -25.34 -17.42
CA GLY A 1229 6.65 -24.40 -17.87
C GLY A 1229 6.62 -23.09 -17.09
N LYS A 1230 6.96 -23.13 -15.79
CA LYS A 1230 7.04 -21.96 -14.90
C LYS A 1230 8.27 -21.10 -15.13
N LEU A 1231 9.40 -21.72 -15.49
CA LEU A 1231 10.64 -20.98 -15.76
C LEU A 1231 10.51 -19.87 -16.81
N ARG A 1232 9.53 -19.96 -17.73
CA ARG A 1232 9.26 -18.87 -18.69
C ARG A 1232 8.89 -17.53 -18.05
N TYR A 1233 8.45 -17.56 -16.79
CA TYR A 1233 8.11 -16.38 -16.00
C TYR A 1233 9.27 -15.84 -15.14
N MET A 1234 10.41 -16.55 -15.12
CA MET A 1234 11.59 -16.13 -14.35
C MET A 1234 12.09 -14.75 -14.80
N GLY A 1235 12.34 -13.87 -13.83
CA GLY A 1235 12.76 -12.48 -14.06
C GLY A 1235 11.66 -11.54 -14.56
N ARG A 1236 10.40 -11.97 -14.63
CA ARG A 1236 9.28 -11.15 -15.13
C ARG A 1236 8.57 -10.48 -13.95
N ALA A 1237 8.92 -9.23 -13.64
CA ALA A 1237 8.45 -8.49 -12.45
C ALA A 1237 6.92 -8.41 -12.29
N ARG A 1238 6.16 -8.48 -13.39
CA ARG A 1238 4.68 -8.46 -13.38
C ARG A 1238 4.03 -9.82 -13.09
N TRP A 1239 4.81 -10.89 -12.97
CA TRP A 1239 4.29 -12.23 -12.67
C TRP A 1239 4.51 -12.55 -11.19
N GLN A 1240 3.43 -12.68 -10.42
CA GLN A 1240 3.47 -13.14 -9.04
C GLN A 1240 3.18 -14.64 -8.99
N GLU A 1241 4.08 -15.42 -8.36
CA GLU A 1241 3.91 -16.86 -8.22
C GLU A 1241 3.18 -17.22 -6.91
N GLU A 1242 2.12 -18.02 -6.99
CA GLU A 1242 1.48 -18.58 -5.80
C GLU A 1242 2.35 -19.72 -5.22
N GLY A 1243 3.05 -19.43 -4.11
CA GLY A 1243 3.13 -20.27 -2.91
C GLY A 1243 3.76 -21.67 -2.95
N ARG A 1244 4.61 -22.03 -3.93
CA ARG A 1244 5.21 -23.39 -3.97
C ARG A 1244 6.69 -23.48 -4.35
N PHE A 1245 7.20 -22.52 -5.10
CA PHE A 1245 8.58 -22.54 -5.60
C PHE A 1245 9.31 -21.33 -5.03
N GLY A 1246 10.46 -21.58 -4.39
CA GLY A 1246 11.36 -20.52 -3.94
C GLY A 1246 12.32 -20.15 -5.07
N TYR A 1247 12.46 -18.85 -5.36
CA TYR A 1247 13.48 -18.34 -6.26
C TYR A 1247 14.75 -17.99 -5.48
N SER A 1248 15.89 -18.53 -5.90
CA SER A 1248 17.21 -17.93 -5.66
C SER A 1248 17.78 -17.62 -7.05
N SER A 1249 17.54 -16.40 -7.50
CA SER A 1249 17.88 -15.92 -8.84
C SER A 1249 19.19 -15.13 -8.76
N TYR A 1250 20.25 -15.60 -9.41
CA TYR A 1250 21.55 -14.91 -9.54
C TYR A 1250 21.71 -14.25 -10.93
N LEU A 1251 20.61 -13.82 -11.55
CA LEU A 1251 20.56 -13.32 -12.94
C LEU A 1251 20.42 -11.80 -13.07
N ASP A 1252 20.57 -11.05 -11.98
CA ASP A 1252 20.50 -9.58 -11.96
C ASP A 1252 21.83 -8.91 -12.33
#